data_AF-E3MVX6-F1
#
_entry.id   AF-E3MVX6-F1
#
_cell.length_a   1.000
_cell.length_b   1.000
_cell.length_c   1.000
_cell.angle_alpha   90.00
_cell.angle_beta   90.00
_cell.angle_gamma   90.00
#
_symmetry.space_group_name_H-M   'P 1'
#
loop_
_entity.id
_entity.type
_entity.pdbx_description
1 polymer ?
#
loop_
_entity_poly.entity_id
_entity_poly.type
_entity_poly.pdbx_seq_one_letter_code
_entity_poly.pdbx_strand_id
1 'polypeptide(L)'
;MSKFLIVPDKALTPLYIHRTSTTYFLEQYRDHCRFFVNYPNGNSKGKEELLAQNLIKYAGHRLRMYGSAAELAESLEFYGKFTGSHVFFNATNDPYQLDPIIYRSLNNNQEYICNTDIFAILQNILLHINMRCPDEATHMVAYYMKSLETDIKMQFMRFDPKLFDEIEKELRVEMAKSKPNDAEIIAGVEEFSDMDFDECLRKLKSLLPRNVWNLMRNVRMHTLFERTGGRLTSLLPNLAFLAFNEAERAIKSLKTLMKKRPELFLPRETEKVVRLFEDEDGERFVMKAELSNVLGTRLDSEDDPNTHFTMNMDDVLRRFGDEKIEFLHYPIRRAKHRAVPVKGLGSTTDQYDFFILAVDAFFDLMKDLIIGVQVFQDKNFGKFSLGFHELEKVFKPDCTEPYFIKTQAIEQLREFVVIATDHDEDDQATMIRNAKSDGFTLQNLKNELNHLGLKEAFPEIEEHAEMVYEHVDRCKKEKYLRTCDLFDAVEKCQLLCILNRVPNFKRFIHNQKGCARVPGLKCDKCEKETSGIQNSMENLQIKGNEKEKELKKREDEMNRLKEELNREKERLNLEKEKNKMLQAELFKLKAEDLGNDVIQQLLNGFADTSTSNQKEDSPTTSYIPIKCLICTTRIRSPTVNNIGCPSCKKRFHANVTISGINRFS
;
A
#
# COMPACT_ATOMS: atom_id res chain seq x y z
N MET A 1 10.74 -6.32 -9.49
CA MET A 1 9.28 -6.46 -9.35
C MET A 1 8.71 -6.91 -10.67
N SER A 2 7.66 -7.74 -10.66
CA SER A 2 7.03 -8.23 -11.89
C SER A 2 6.48 -7.05 -12.71
N LYS A 3 6.73 -7.05 -14.02
CA LYS A 3 6.22 -6.03 -14.96
C LYS A 3 4.69 -5.96 -15.01
N PHE A 4 4.00 -6.98 -14.48
CA PHE A 4 2.54 -7.09 -14.48
C PHE A 4 1.84 -6.44 -13.28
N LEU A 5 2.60 -5.86 -12.35
CA LEU A 5 2.05 -5.14 -11.20
C LEU A 5 1.65 -3.70 -11.52
N ILE A 6 1.86 -3.25 -12.77
CA ILE A 6 1.47 -1.92 -13.23
C ILE A 6 0.37 -2.10 -14.28
N VAL A 7 -0.76 -1.43 -14.06
CA VAL A 7 -1.87 -1.38 -15.01
C VAL A 7 -1.41 -0.60 -16.25
N PRO A 8 -1.48 -1.19 -17.46
CA PRO A 8 -1.11 -0.50 -18.68
C PRO A 8 -1.97 0.74 -18.90
N ASP A 9 -1.37 1.85 -19.36
CA ASP A 9 -2.06 3.13 -19.56
C ASP A 9 -3.33 3.02 -20.42
N LYS A 10 -3.37 2.06 -21.34
CA LYS A 10 -4.54 1.81 -22.22
C LYS A 10 -5.78 1.33 -21.45
N ALA A 11 -5.60 0.67 -20.31
CA ALA A 11 -6.71 0.27 -19.45
C ALA A 11 -7.27 1.45 -18.64
N LEU A 12 -6.49 2.51 -18.42
CA LEU A 12 -6.86 3.60 -17.51
C LEU A 12 -7.94 4.52 -18.11
N THR A 13 -9.07 4.68 -17.42
CA THR A 13 -10.21 5.47 -17.89
C THR A 13 -10.49 6.71 -17.03
N PRO A 14 -10.79 7.87 -17.65
CA PRO A 14 -11.26 9.06 -16.91
C PRO A 14 -12.55 8.81 -16.11
N LEU A 15 -13.37 7.86 -16.54
CA LEU A 15 -14.64 7.52 -15.90
C LEU A 15 -14.42 6.92 -14.51
N TYR A 16 -13.38 6.10 -14.31
CA TYR A 16 -13.05 5.55 -13.00
C TYR A 16 -12.68 6.65 -11.99
N ILE A 17 -11.86 7.62 -12.40
CA ILE A 17 -11.48 8.75 -11.55
C ILE A 17 -12.72 9.60 -11.21
N HIS A 18 -13.62 9.80 -12.17
CA HIS A 18 -14.89 10.48 -11.91
C HIS A 18 -15.78 9.70 -10.93
N ARG A 19 -15.91 8.38 -11.06
CA ARG A 19 -16.65 7.57 -10.07
C ARG A 19 -16.00 7.62 -8.68
N THR A 20 -14.67 7.60 -8.63
CA THR A 20 -13.90 7.79 -7.40
C THR A 20 -14.22 9.15 -6.77
N SER A 21 -14.32 10.22 -7.57
CA SER A 21 -14.65 11.55 -7.04
C SER A 21 -16.08 11.65 -6.51
N THR A 22 -17.05 10.98 -7.12
CA THR A 22 -18.44 10.97 -6.63
C THR A 22 -18.62 10.34 -5.26
N THR A 23 -17.71 9.46 -4.82
CA THR A 23 -17.74 8.90 -3.46
C THR A 23 -16.85 9.68 -2.49
N TYR A 24 -15.80 10.33 -3.02
CA TYR A 24 -14.93 11.20 -2.24
C TYR A 24 -15.64 12.49 -1.77
N PHE A 25 -16.47 13.09 -2.62
CA PHE A 25 -17.12 14.36 -2.33
C PHE A 25 -18.18 14.27 -1.21
N LEU A 26 -18.47 15.42 -0.58
CA LEU A 26 -19.60 15.61 0.34
C LEU A 26 -20.90 15.20 -0.33
N GLU A 27 -21.79 14.55 0.42
CA GLU A 27 -23.03 13.95 -0.08
C GLU A 27 -23.85 14.94 -0.93
N GLN A 28 -23.98 16.17 -0.43
CA GLN A 28 -24.79 17.25 -1.00
C GLN A 28 -24.28 17.70 -2.38
N TYR A 29 -23.05 17.37 -2.75
CA TYR A 29 -22.43 17.77 -4.02
C TYR A 29 -22.31 16.61 -5.01
N ARG A 30 -22.59 15.37 -4.58
CA ARG A 30 -22.41 14.16 -5.39
C ARG A 30 -23.32 14.15 -6.61
N ASP A 31 -24.61 14.38 -6.43
CA ASP A 31 -25.58 14.35 -7.52
C ASP A 31 -25.32 15.40 -8.58
N HIS A 32 -24.84 16.58 -8.18
CA HIS A 32 -24.43 17.60 -9.13
C HIS A 32 -23.27 17.09 -10.00
N CYS A 33 -22.24 16.49 -9.38
CA CYS A 33 -21.07 16.00 -10.11
C CYS A 33 -21.37 14.74 -10.93
N ARG A 34 -22.36 13.92 -10.54
CA ARG A 34 -22.71 12.64 -11.18
C ARG A 34 -22.93 12.73 -12.70
N PHE A 35 -23.46 13.85 -13.18
CA PHE A 35 -23.75 14.08 -14.60
C PHE A 35 -22.60 14.74 -15.37
N PHE A 36 -21.41 14.79 -14.80
CA PHE A 36 -20.23 15.33 -15.48
C PHE A 36 -19.86 14.50 -16.73
N VAL A 37 -19.64 15.21 -17.85
CA VAL A 37 -19.32 14.61 -19.17
C VAL A 37 -18.05 15.16 -19.82
N ASN A 38 -17.39 16.16 -19.21
CA ASN A 38 -16.26 16.87 -19.82
C ASN A 38 -14.91 16.15 -19.57
N TYR A 39 -14.80 14.92 -20.07
CA TYR A 39 -13.60 14.09 -19.90
C TYR A 39 -12.45 14.53 -20.83
N PRO A 40 -11.18 14.46 -20.38
CA PRO A 40 -10.04 14.53 -21.29
C PRO A 40 -10.08 13.43 -22.36
N ASN A 41 -9.60 13.74 -23.57
CA ASN A 41 -9.55 12.76 -24.66
C ASN A 41 -8.56 11.62 -24.36
N GLY A 42 -8.95 10.38 -24.66
CA GLY A 42 -8.10 9.18 -24.53
C GLY A 42 -8.08 8.57 -23.12
N ASN A 43 -6.96 7.94 -22.75
CA ASN A 43 -6.76 7.40 -21.40
C ASN A 43 -6.49 8.51 -20.37
N SER A 44 -6.61 8.18 -19.08
CA SER A 44 -6.44 9.13 -17.98
C SER A 44 -5.00 9.36 -17.54
N LYS A 45 -4.03 8.56 -18.01
CA LYS A 45 -2.63 8.66 -17.57
C LYS A 45 -2.07 10.06 -17.85
N GLY A 46 -1.56 10.72 -16.81
CA GLY A 46 -0.98 12.07 -16.91
C GLY A 46 -2.02 13.17 -17.17
N LYS A 47 -3.32 12.87 -17.04
CA LYS A 47 -4.45 13.80 -17.24
C LYS A 47 -5.37 13.85 -16.02
N GLU A 48 -4.94 13.28 -14.90
CA GLU A 48 -5.67 13.22 -13.64
C GLU A 48 -5.95 14.65 -13.13
N GLU A 49 -4.94 15.52 -13.14
CA GLU A 49 -5.08 16.94 -12.78
C GLU A 49 -6.00 17.70 -13.74
N LEU A 50 -5.92 17.45 -15.05
CA LEU A 50 -6.80 18.08 -16.03
C LEU A 50 -8.28 17.68 -15.80
N LEU A 51 -8.52 16.41 -15.46
CA LEU A 51 -9.85 15.95 -15.11
C LEU A 51 -10.35 16.60 -13.81
N ALA A 52 -9.50 16.69 -12.78
CA ALA A 52 -9.82 17.38 -11.53
C ALA A 52 -10.13 18.86 -11.77
N GLN A 53 -9.36 19.54 -12.63
CA GLN A 53 -9.60 20.92 -13.05
C GLN A 53 -10.94 21.09 -13.75
N ASN A 54 -11.32 20.15 -14.63
CA ASN A 54 -12.62 20.16 -15.31
C ASN A 54 -13.77 19.94 -14.32
N LEU A 55 -13.61 19.04 -13.33
CA LEU A 55 -14.59 18.82 -12.27
C LEU A 55 -14.78 20.06 -11.41
N ILE A 56 -13.69 20.70 -10.97
CA ILE A 56 -13.73 21.95 -10.19
C ILE A 56 -14.44 23.05 -10.99
N LYS A 57 -14.11 23.21 -12.27
CA LYS A 57 -14.76 24.19 -13.14
C LYS A 57 -16.25 23.92 -13.31
N TYR A 58 -16.64 22.65 -13.45
CA TYR A 58 -18.03 22.24 -13.61
C TYR A 58 -18.85 22.48 -12.34
N ALA A 59 -18.35 22.05 -11.19
CA ALA A 59 -19.06 22.16 -9.91
C ALA A 59 -18.98 23.55 -9.26
N GLY A 60 -18.03 24.39 -9.70
CA GLY A 60 -17.87 25.77 -9.26
C GLY A 60 -17.56 25.88 -7.77
N HIS A 61 -18.35 26.67 -7.05
CA HIS A 61 -18.11 26.99 -5.64
C HIS A 61 -18.20 25.78 -4.70
N ARG A 62 -18.83 24.68 -5.13
CA ARG A 62 -19.07 23.45 -4.33
C ARG A 62 -17.80 22.65 -4.03
N LEU A 63 -16.78 22.76 -4.88
CA LEU A 63 -15.53 21.99 -4.72
C LEU A 63 -14.37 22.83 -4.15
N ARG A 64 -14.63 24.04 -3.64
CA ARG A 64 -13.58 24.93 -3.10
C ARG A 64 -12.83 24.38 -1.90
N MET A 65 -13.44 23.47 -1.13
CA MET A 65 -12.80 22.85 0.03
C MET A 65 -11.68 21.87 -0.34
N TYR A 66 -11.70 21.32 -1.56
CA TYR A 66 -10.76 20.28 -2.00
C TYR A 66 -9.41 20.82 -2.50
N GLY A 67 -9.21 22.14 -2.45
CA GLY A 67 -7.96 22.79 -2.83
C GLY A 67 -7.80 22.94 -4.35
N SER A 68 -6.56 22.85 -4.82
CA SER A 68 -6.21 22.94 -6.24
C SER A 68 -6.58 21.66 -7.00
N ALA A 69 -6.56 21.71 -8.34
CA ALA A 69 -6.75 20.53 -9.18
C ALA A 69 -5.70 19.44 -8.91
N ALA A 70 -4.45 19.83 -8.65
CA ALA A 70 -3.36 18.90 -8.31
C ALA A 70 -3.63 18.20 -6.97
N GLU A 71 -4.03 18.96 -5.94
CA GLU A 71 -4.35 18.41 -4.62
C GLU A 71 -5.56 17.47 -4.67
N LEU A 72 -6.57 17.81 -5.47
CA LEU A 72 -7.73 16.95 -5.68
C LEU A 72 -7.32 15.66 -6.43
N ALA A 73 -6.53 15.76 -7.50
CA ALA A 73 -6.06 14.60 -8.25
C ALA A 73 -5.24 13.64 -7.36
N GLU A 74 -4.29 14.17 -6.57
CA GLU A 74 -3.52 13.41 -5.60
C GLU A 74 -4.43 12.71 -4.57
N SER A 75 -5.42 13.42 -4.04
CA SER A 75 -6.36 12.88 -3.07
C SER A 75 -7.21 11.74 -3.64
N LEU A 76 -7.70 11.89 -4.88
CA LEU A 76 -8.49 10.87 -5.56
C LEU A 76 -7.65 9.63 -5.88
N GLU A 77 -6.40 9.83 -6.33
CA GLU A 77 -5.48 8.74 -6.59
C GLU A 77 -5.17 7.97 -5.30
N PHE A 78 -4.92 8.67 -4.19
CA PHE A 78 -4.69 8.04 -2.90
C PHE A 78 -5.93 7.30 -2.38
N TYR A 79 -7.10 7.95 -2.46
CA TYR A 79 -8.39 7.42 -2.00
C TYR A 79 -8.81 6.15 -2.75
N GLY A 80 -8.55 6.09 -4.06
CA GLY A 80 -8.91 4.96 -4.90
C GLY A 80 -8.02 3.72 -4.80
N LYS A 81 -6.96 3.76 -3.98
CA LYS A 81 -5.96 2.68 -3.87
C LYS A 81 -6.31 1.67 -2.78
N PHE A 82 -7.30 0.81 -3.00
CA PHE A 82 -7.60 -0.32 -2.09
C PHE A 82 -8.22 -1.50 -2.84
N THR A 83 -7.99 -2.72 -2.36
CA THR A 83 -8.52 -3.94 -2.97
C THR A 83 -10.05 -3.89 -3.09
N GLY A 84 -10.56 -4.15 -4.29
CA GLY A 84 -12.01 -4.13 -4.58
C GLY A 84 -12.60 -2.74 -4.83
N SER A 85 -11.79 -1.70 -5.00
CA SER A 85 -12.24 -0.33 -5.27
C SER A 85 -13.20 -0.20 -6.46
N HIS A 86 -13.05 -1.02 -7.51
CA HIS A 86 -13.97 -1.03 -8.65
C HIS A 86 -15.39 -1.45 -8.28
N VAL A 87 -15.56 -2.28 -7.24
CA VAL A 87 -16.88 -2.64 -6.71
C VAL A 87 -17.42 -1.49 -5.88
N PHE A 88 -16.60 -0.94 -4.96
CA PHE A 88 -16.98 0.17 -4.09
C PHE A 88 -17.43 1.42 -4.88
N PHE A 89 -16.69 1.80 -5.92
CA PHE A 89 -17.04 2.96 -6.78
C PHE A 89 -18.09 2.64 -7.85
N ASN A 90 -18.68 1.45 -7.84
CA ASN A 90 -19.58 0.96 -8.89
C ASN A 90 -18.94 1.03 -10.30
N ALA A 91 -17.62 0.93 -10.40
CA ALA A 91 -16.84 0.97 -11.63
C ALA A 91 -16.61 -0.44 -12.23
N THR A 92 -17.59 -1.34 -12.05
CA THR A 92 -17.55 -2.71 -12.58
C THR A 92 -17.71 -2.78 -14.11
N ASN A 93 -17.99 -1.63 -14.75
CA ASN A 93 -18.15 -1.47 -16.19
C ASN A 93 -16.90 -0.87 -16.89
N ASP A 94 -15.83 -0.62 -16.14
CA ASP A 94 -14.51 -0.27 -16.67
C ASP A 94 -13.55 -1.47 -16.53
N PRO A 95 -12.42 -1.50 -17.26
CA PRO A 95 -11.32 -2.43 -17.01
C PRO A 95 -10.81 -2.33 -15.55
N TYR A 96 -9.96 -3.23 -15.10
CA TYR A 96 -9.26 -3.05 -13.83
C TYR A 96 -8.34 -1.82 -13.91
N GLN A 97 -8.47 -0.90 -12.95
CA GLN A 97 -7.84 0.42 -12.95
C GLN A 97 -6.73 0.55 -11.89
N LEU A 98 -6.74 -0.35 -10.91
CA LEU A 98 -5.87 -0.30 -9.76
C LEU A 98 -4.69 -1.26 -9.95
N ASP A 99 -3.48 -0.76 -9.68
CA ASP A 99 -2.29 -1.58 -9.56
C ASP A 99 -2.46 -2.63 -8.45
N PRO A 100 -2.24 -3.93 -8.71
CA PRO A 100 -2.32 -4.97 -7.70
C PRO A 100 -1.50 -4.65 -6.45
N ILE A 101 -2.09 -4.84 -5.26
CA ILE A 101 -1.45 -4.46 -4.00
C ILE A 101 -0.69 -5.65 -3.42
N ILE A 102 0.59 -5.44 -3.12
CA ILE A 102 1.44 -6.42 -2.44
C ILE A 102 1.51 -6.09 -0.96
N TYR A 103 1.17 -7.08 -0.14
CA TYR A 103 1.18 -7.02 1.32
C TYR A 103 2.42 -7.75 1.84
N ARG A 104 2.92 -7.35 3.01
CA ARG A 104 4.10 -7.96 3.64
C ARG A 104 3.74 -8.57 4.97
N SER A 105 4.25 -9.78 5.20
CA SER A 105 4.21 -10.43 6.49
C SER A 105 5.11 -9.73 7.50
N LEU A 106 4.62 -9.58 8.73
CA LEU A 106 5.42 -9.09 9.85
C LEU A 106 6.43 -10.12 10.35
N ASN A 107 6.14 -11.41 10.17
CA ASN A 107 6.95 -12.49 10.74
C ASN A 107 8.27 -12.70 9.96
N ASN A 108 8.20 -12.62 8.63
CA ASN A 108 9.29 -13.04 7.74
C ASN A 108 9.48 -12.15 6.50
N ASN A 109 8.71 -11.05 6.40
CA ASN A 109 8.72 -10.13 5.25
C ASN A 109 8.35 -10.80 3.91
N GLN A 110 7.72 -11.99 3.95
CA GLN A 110 7.17 -12.66 2.78
C GLN A 110 6.06 -11.80 2.16
N GLU A 111 6.06 -11.74 0.84
CA GLU A 111 5.06 -10.99 0.07
C GLU A 111 3.80 -11.84 -0.16
N TYR A 112 2.64 -11.19 -0.02
CA TYR A 112 1.31 -11.74 -0.21
C TYR A 112 0.49 -10.84 -1.15
N ILE A 113 -0.51 -11.41 -1.80
CA ILE A 113 -1.45 -10.71 -2.66
C ILE A 113 -2.87 -11.18 -2.36
N CYS A 114 -3.85 -10.30 -2.54
CA CYS A 114 -5.26 -10.70 -2.55
C CYS A 114 -5.57 -11.52 -3.81
N ASN A 115 -6.27 -12.65 -3.66
CA ASN A 115 -6.64 -13.48 -4.81
C ASN A 115 -7.52 -12.75 -5.85
N THR A 116 -8.34 -11.79 -5.44
CA THR A 116 -9.13 -10.96 -6.39
C THR A 116 -8.24 -10.05 -7.25
N ASP A 117 -7.08 -9.62 -6.74
CA ASP A 117 -6.16 -8.75 -7.48
C ASP A 117 -5.39 -9.51 -8.58
N ILE A 118 -5.47 -10.85 -8.60
CA ILE A 118 -4.94 -11.68 -9.70
C ILE A 118 -5.63 -11.34 -11.02
N PHE A 119 -6.92 -10.99 -11.03
CA PHE A 119 -7.62 -10.62 -12.26
C PHE A 119 -7.04 -9.35 -12.91
N ALA A 120 -6.60 -8.38 -12.09
CA ALA A 120 -5.88 -7.21 -12.59
C ALA A 120 -4.53 -7.60 -13.19
N ILE A 121 -3.79 -8.53 -12.57
CA ILE A 121 -2.54 -9.06 -13.14
C ILE A 121 -2.79 -9.77 -14.48
N LEU A 122 -3.84 -10.60 -14.59
CA LEU A 122 -4.19 -11.30 -15.82
C LEU A 122 -4.56 -10.32 -16.94
N GLN A 123 -5.31 -9.26 -16.62
CA GLN A 123 -5.56 -8.16 -17.55
C GLN A 123 -4.25 -7.55 -18.05
N ASN A 124 -3.33 -7.22 -17.13
CA ASN A 124 -2.06 -6.60 -17.46
C ASN A 124 -1.21 -7.51 -18.36
N ILE A 125 -1.15 -8.81 -18.06
CA ILE A 125 -0.49 -9.82 -18.90
C ILE A 125 -1.08 -9.83 -20.31
N LEU A 126 -2.41 -9.91 -20.46
CA LEU A 126 -3.06 -9.96 -21.76
C LEU A 126 -2.80 -8.70 -22.60
N LEU A 127 -2.81 -7.52 -21.97
CA LEU A 127 -2.48 -6.25 -22.63
C LEU A 127 -0.99 -6.14 -23.00
N HIS A 128 -0.09 -6.79 -22.25
CA HIS A 128 1.31 -6.92 -22.64
C HIS A 128 1.54 -7.92 -23.78
N ILE A 129 0.71 -8.97 -23.87
CA ILE A 129 0.76 -9.92 -24.98
C ILE A 129 0.30 -9.24 -26.27
N ASN A 130 -0.78 -8.47 -26.21
CA ASN A 130 -1.29 -7.70 -27.35
C ASN A 130 -1.51 -6.22 -27.00
N MET A 131 -0.46 -5.41 -27.15
CA MET A 131 -0.52 -3.95 -26.91
C MET A 131 -1.47 -3.21 -27.87
N ARG A 132 -1.84 -3.84 -28.99
CA ARG A 132 -2.77 -3.29 -30.00
C ARG A 132 -4.20 -3.81 -29.85
N CYS A 133 -4.50 -4.55 -28.78
CA CYS A 133 -5.84 -5.07 -28.49
C CYS A 133 -6.88 -3.93 -28.50
N PRO A 134 -8.01 -4.04 -29.23
CA PRO A 134 -9.07 -3.02 -29.22
C PRO A 134 -9.58 -2.71 -27.80
N ASP A 135 -10.04 -1.48 -27.57
CA ASP A 135 -10.55 -1.06 -26.26
C ASP A 135 -11.81 -1.86 -25.91
N GLU A 136 -12.65 -2.14 -26.91
CA GLU A 136 -13.86 -2.93 -26.85
C GLU A 136 -13.55 -4.35 -26.37
N ALA A 137 -12.51 -4.98 -26.94
CA ALA A 137 -12.05 -6.30 -26.51
C ALA A 137 -11.51 -6.27 -25.07
N THR A 138 -10.77 -5.22 -24.70
CA THR A 138 -10.26 -5.04 -23.33
C THR A 138 -11.41 -4.97 -22.31
N HIS A 139 -12.47 -4.21 -22.60
CA HIS A 139 -13.65 -4.13 -21.74
C HIS A 139 -14.40 -5.47 -21.68
N MET A 140 -14.56 -6.16 -22.82
CA MET A 140 -15.19 -7.48 -22.88
C MET A 140 -14.49 -8.52 -22.00
N VAL A 141 -13.15 -8.56 -22.07
CA VAL A 141 -12.34 -9.47 -21.24
C VAL A 141 -12.43 -9.09 -19.76
N ALA A 142 -12.44 -7.79 -19.44
CA ALA A 142 -12.65 -7.33 -18.07
C ALA A 142 -14.05 -7.70 -17.53
N TYR A 143 -15.11 -7.59 -18.34
CA TYR A 143 -16.46 -8.01 -17.96
C TYR A 143 -16.53 -9.50 -17.65
N TYR A 144 -15.83 -10.32 -18.45
CA TYR A 144 -15.68 -11.74 -18.20
C TYR A 144 -15.01 -12.00 -16.84
N MET A 145 -13.83 -11.42 -16.61
CA MET A 145 -13.09 -11.63 -15.36
C MET A 145 -13.85 -11.13 -14.13
N LYS A 146 -14.49 -9.95 -14.22
CA LYS A 146 -15.35 -9.43 -13.13
C LYS A 146 -16.56 -10.31 -12.84
N SER A 147 -17.09 -11.03 -13.84
CA SER A 147 -18.16 -12.01 -13.61
C SER A 147 -17.70 -13.30 -12.92
N LEU A 148 -16.39 -13.57 -12.94
CA LEU A 148 -15.81 -14.69 -12.21
C LEU A 148 -15.41 -14.29 -10.79
N GLU A 149 -15.02 -13.02 -10.61
CA GLU A 149 -14.65 -12.45 -9.32
C GLU A 149 -15.81 -12.49 -8.30
N THR A 150 -17.07 -12.40 -8.76
CA THR A 150 -18.25 -12.41 -7.87
C THR A 150 -18.41 -13.69 -7.06
N ASP A 151 -17.91 -14.81 -7.57
CA ASP A 151 -18.05 -16.12 -6.94
C ASP A 151 -16.84 -16.50 -6.07
N ILE A 152 -15.85 -15.61 -5.97
CA ILE A 152 -14.59 -15.88 -5.28
C ILE A 152 -14.59 -15.26 -3.88
N LYS A 153 -14.38 -16.12 -2.88
CA LYS A 153 -14.11 -15.67 -1.50
C LYS A 153 -12.77 -14.95 -1.46
N MET A 154 -12.76 -13.71 -0.96
CA MET A 154 -11.54 -12.93 -0.78
C MET A 154 -10.63 -13.61 0.25
N GLN A 155 -9.37 -13.84 -0.12
CA GLN A 155 -8.31 -14.37 0.75
C GLN A 155 -6.94 -13.86 0.29
N PHE A 156 -5.95 -13.93 1.18
CA PHE A 156 -4.56 -13.62 0.87
C PHE A 156 -3.77 -14.88 0.58
N MET A 157 -2.87 -14.79 -0.40
CA MET A 157 -1.99 -15.89 -0.77
C MET A 157 -0.58 -15.38 -1.03
N ARG A 158 0.42 -16.24 -0.82
CA ARG A 158 1.82 -15.89 -1.10
C ARG A 158 2.00 -15.44 -2.55
N PHE A 159 2.72 -14.34 -2.71
CA PHE A 159 3.07 -13.79 -4.00
C PHE A 159 4.37 -14.43 -4.53
N ASP A 160 4.30 -15.05 -5.69
CA ASP A 160 5.47 -15.55 -6.43
C ASP A 160 5.56 -14.83 -7.79
N PRO A 161 6.55 -13.94 -7.99
CA PRO A 161 6.75 -13.26 -9.27
C PRO A 161 6.97 -14.23 -10.44
N LYS A 162 7.66 -15.37 -10.22
CA LYS A 162 8.03 -16.31 -11.28
C LYS A 162 6.81 -17.02 -11.85
N LEU A 163 5.83 -17.32 -11.00
CA LEU A 163 4.54 -17.88 -11.40
C LEU A 163 3.87 -17.01 -12.48
N PHE A 164 3.91 -15.69 -12.36
CA PHE A 164 3.27 -14.81 -13.34
C PHE A 164 4.04 -14.73 -14.68
N ASP A 165 5.35 -14.94 -14.67
CA ASP A 165 6.13 -15.11 -15.92
C ASP A 165 5.78 -16.43 -16.63
N GLU A 166 5.48 -17.49 -15.88
CA GLU A 166 4.97 -18.76 -16.44
C GLU A 166 3.57 -18.60 -17.01
N ILE A 167 2.67 -17.94 -16.28
CA ILE A 167 1.31 -17.62 -16.75
C ILE A 167 1.35 -16.80 -18.04
N GLU A 168 2.26 -15.81 -18.16
CA GLU A 168 2.45 -15.07 -19.41
C GLU A 168 2.77 -16.02 -20.58
N LYS A 169 3.73 -16.93 -20.40
CA LYS A 169 4.13 -17.90 -21.44
C LYS A 169 2.98 -18.81 -21.82
N GLU A 170 2.25 -19.33 -20.84
CA GLU A 170 1.07 -20.17 -21.07
C GLU A 170 0.00 -19.43 -21.86
N LEU A 171 -0.36 -18.20 -21.46
CA LEU A 171 -1.34 -17.40 -22.17
C LEU A 171 -0.88 -17.07 -23.59
N ARG A 172 0.40 -16.78 -23.83
CA ARG A 172 0.94 -16.59 -25.19
C ARG A 172 0.74 -17.83 -26.06
N VAL A 173 1.03 -19.02 -25.51
CA VAL A 173 0.87 -20.28 -26.23
C VAL A 173 -0.60 -20.59 -26.52
N GLU A 174 -1.48 -20.45 -25.52
CA GLU A 174 -2.92 -20.71 -25.72
C GLU A 174 -3.55 -19.70 -26.70
N MET A 175 -3.19 -18.42 -26.60
CA MET A 175 -3.67 -17.41 -27.55
C MET A 175 -3.18 -17.71 -28.97
N ALA A 176 -1.95 -18.19 -29.15
CA ALA A 176 -1.44 -18.55 -30.48
C ALA A 176 -2.20 -19.70 -31.13
N LYS A 177 -2.70 -20.68 -30.35
CA LYS A 177 -3.51 -21.80 -30.88
C LYS A 177 -4.86 -21.35 -31.43
N SER A 178 -5.42 -20.28 -30.86
CA SER A 178 -6.70 -19.70 -31.27
C SER A 178 -6.52 -18.49 -32.19
N LYS A 179 -5.37 -18.36 -32.84
CA LYS A 179 -5.15 -17.34 -33.86
C LYS A 179 -5.82 -17.79 -35.17
N PRO A 180 -6.73 -17.00 -35.75
CA PRO A 180 -7.36 -17.37 -37.00
C PRO A 180 -6.34 -17.36 -38.15
N ASN A 181 -6.51 -18.29 -39.09
CA ASN A 181 -5.80 -18.27 -40.36
C ASN A 181 -6.43 -17.24 -41.33
N ASP A 182 -5.78 -16.99 -42.46
CA ASP A 182 -6.23 -15.95 -43.41
C ASP A 182 -7.64 -16.22 -43.95
N ALA A 183 -8.02 -17.48 -44.18
CA ALA A 183 -9.36 -17.83 -44.65
C ALA A 183 -10.44 -17.57 -43.58
N GLU A 184 -10.14 -17.87 -42.31
CA GLU A 184 -11.02 -17.55 -41.18
C GLU A 184 -11.17 -16.04 -40.96
N ILE A 185 -10.09 -15.28 -41.20
CA ILE A 185 -10.14 -13.81 -41.16
C ILE A 185 -11.04 -13.28 -42.27
N ILE A 186 -10.85 -13.74 -43.51
CA ILE A 186 -11.67 -13.30 -44.66
C ILE A 186 -13.14 -13.63 -44.41
N ALA A 187 -13.45 -14.88 -44.04
CA ALA A 187 -14.82 -15.29 -43.75
C ALA A 187 -15.45 -14.47 -42.61
N GLY A 188 -14.70 -14.19 -41.55
CA GLY A 188 -15.18 -13.37 -40.44
C GLY A 188 -15.41 -11.90 -40.82
N VAL A 189 -14.54 -11.32 -41.66
CA VAL A 189 -14.73 -9.97 -42.18
C VAL A 189 -15.96 -9.90 -43.09
N GLU A 190 -16.14 -10.87 -43.99
CA GLU A 190 -17.32 -10.97 -44.85
C GLU A 190 -18.60 -11.09 -44.02
N GLU A 191 -18.60 -11.98 -43.03
CA GLU A 191 -19.76 -12.20 -42.16
C GLU A 191 -20.16 -10.93 -41.39
N PHE A 192 -19.20 -10.19 -40.84
CA PHE A 192 -19.50 -8.94 -40.16
C PHE A 192 -19.87 -7.81 -41.14
N SER A 193 -19.30 -7.77 -42.34
CA SER A 193 -19.55 -6.67 -43.31
C SER A 193 -21.02 -6.51 -43.69
N ASP A 194 -21.79 -7.59 -43.66
CA ASP A 194 -23.22 -7.58 -43.94
C ASP A 194 -24.09 -7.22 -42.72
N MET A 195 -23.49 -7.11 -41.53
CA MET A 195 -24.21 -6.84 -40.28
C MET A 195 -24.39 -5.35 -40.01
N ASP A 196 -25.55 -4.99 -39.46
CA ASP A 196 -25.71 -3.69 -38.82
C ASP A 196 -25.01 -3.62 -37.44
N PHE A 197 -25.04 -2.44 -36.82
CA PHE A 197 -24.42 -2.22 -35.51
C PHE A 197 -25.01 -3.13 -34.42
N ASP A 198 -26.33 -3.29 -34.41
CA ASP A 198 -27.03 -4.05 -33.39
C ASP A 198 -26.76 -5.56 -33.54
N GLU A 199 -26.64 -6.04 -34.77
CA GLU A 199 -26.18 -7.38 -35.12
C GLU A 199 -24.76 -7.65 -34.65
N CYS A 200 -23.83 -6.75 -34.96
CA CYS A 200 -22.45 -6.82 -34.47
C CYS A 200 -22.41 -6.88 -32.94
N LEU A 201 -23.15 -5.99 -32.27
CA LEU A 201 -23.21 -5.93 -30.82
C LEU A 201 -23.84 -7.18 -30.21
N ARG A 202 -24.88 -7.76 -30.83
CA ARG A 202 -25.46 -9.05 -30.41
C ARG A 202 -24.42 -10.17 -30.49
N LYS A 203 -23.59 -10.19 -31.53
CA LYS A 203 -22.51 -11.15 -31.67
C LYS A 203 -21.46 -11.01 -30.56
N LEU A 204 -20.98 -9.80 -30.30
CA LEU A 204 -20.07 -9.52 -29.18
C LEU A 204 -20.66 -9.97 -27.85
N LYS A 205 -21.94 -9.66 -27.61
CA LYS A 205 -22.65 -10.06 -26.40
C LYS A 205 -22.67 -11.56 -26.17
N SER A 206 -22.72 -12.35 -27.24
CA SER A 206 -22.76 -13.81 -27.16
C SER A 206 -21.51 -14.46 -26.55
N LEU A 207 -20.38 -13.73 -26.50
CA LEU A 207 -19.14 -14.23 -25.89
C LEU A 207 -19.25 -14.39 -24.36
N LEU A 208 -20.20 -13.69 -23.74
CA LEU A 208 -20.38 -13.63 -22.29
C LEU A 208 -21.78 -14.14 -21.90
N PRO A 209 -21.93 -14.71 -20.70
CA PRO A 209 -23.25 -15.06 -20.16
C PRO A 209 -24.21 -13.86 -20.11
N ARG A 210 -25.52 -14.10 -20.28
CA ARG A 210 -26.53 -13.02 -20.35
C ARG A 210 -26.56 -12.13 -19.12
N ASN A 211 -26.35 -12.68 -17.92
CA ASN A 211 -26.33 -11.95 -16.65
C ASN A 211 -25.15 -10.99 -16.50
N VAL A 212 -24.12 -11.10 -17.35
CA VAL A 212 -23.00 -10.16 -17.37
C VAL A 212 -23.42 -8.83 -17.99
N TRP A 213 -24.42 -8.80 -18.85
CA TRP A 213 -24.83 -7.58 -19.55
C TRP A 213 -25.81 -6.75 -18.72
N ASN A 214 -25.53 -5.45 -18.60
CA ASN A 214 -26.42 -4.48 -17.98
C ASN A 214 -26.51 -3.21 -18.86
N LEU A 215 -27.45 -2.32 -18.55
CA LEU A 215 -27.66 -1.07 -19.30
C LEU A 215 -26.36 -0.26 -19.44
N MET A 216 -25.58 -0.14 -18.36
CA MET A 216 -24.35 0.63 -18.38
C MET A 216 -23.25 0.01 -19.24
N ARG A 217 -23.09 -1.31 -19.26
CA ARG A 217 -22.16 -2.01 -20.17
C ARG A 217 -22.58 -1.84 -21.62
N ASN A 218 -23.88 -1.84 -21.91
CA ASN A 218 -24.40 -1.57 -23.25
C ASN A 218 -24.04 -0.16 -23.71
N VAL A 219 -24.37 0.85 -22.90
CA VAL A 219 -24.02 2.25 -23.16
C VAL A 219 -22.51 2.39 -23.35
N ARG A 220 -21.72 1.76 -22.48
CA ARG A 220 -20.26 1.81 -22.55
C ARG A 220 -19.71 1.25 -23.85
N MET A 221 -20.19 0.09 -24.30
CA MET A 221 -19.78 -0.49 -25.57
C MET A 221 -20.15 0.42 -26.75
N HIS A 222 -21.36 1.01 -26.73
CA HIS A 222 -21.79 1.97 -27.75
C HIS A 222 -20.83 3.15 -27.85
N THR A 223 -20.52 3.78 -26.71
CA THR A 223 -19.59 4.92 -26.64
C THR A 223 -18.19 4.56 -27.11
N LEU A 224 -17.71 3.35 -26.83
CA LEU A 224 -16.39 2.91 -27.32
C LEU A 224 -16.38 2.79 -28.84
N PHE A 225 -17.39 2.13 -29.43
CA PHE A 225 -17.47 2.00 -30.89
C PHE A 225 -17.67 3.35 -31.60
N GLU A 226 -18.49 4.24 -31.05
CA GLU A 226 -18.65 5.62 -31.57
C GLU A 226 -17.34 6.39 -31.52
N ARG A 227 -16.55 6.22 -30.45
CA ARG A 227 -15.25 6.87 -30.31
C ARG A 227 -14.22 6.33 -31.30
N THR A 228 -14.18 5.01 -31.49
CA THR A 228 -13.20 4.34 -32.35
C THR A 228 -13.56 4.46 -33.84
N GLY A 229 -14.84 4.32 -34.18
CA GLY A 229 -15.35 4.39 -35.56
C GLY A 229 -15.70 5.80 -36.05
N GLY A 230 -15.85 6.78 -35.14
CA GLY A 230 -16.29 8.12 -35.47
C GLY A 230 -17.68 8.15 -36.13
N ARG A 231 -17.95 9.16 -36.97
CA ARG A 231 -19.17 9.20 -37.81
C ARG A 231 -19.12 8.26 -39.03
N LEU A 232 -18.09 7.43 -39.16
CA LEU A 232 -17.87 6.55 -40.31
C LEU A 232 -18.47 5.16 -40.03
N THR A 233 -19.78 5.06 -40.20
CA THR A 233 -20.56 3.81 -40.01
C THR A 233 -20.02 2.62 -40.81
N SER A 234 -19.34 2.86 -41.94
CA SER A 234 -18.81 1.81 -42.82
C SER A 234 -17.62 1.02 -42.27
N LEU A 235 -16.87 1.54 -41.28
CA LEU A 235 -15.72 0.83 -40.68
C LEU A 235 -16.12 0.00 -39.45
N LEU A 236 -17.34 0.19 -38.97
CA LEU A 236 -17.77 -0.36 -37.70
C LEU A 236 -17.80 -1.90 -37.69
N PRO A 237 -18.28 -2.59 -38.74
CA PRO A 237 -18.29 -4.04 -38.71
C PRO A 237 -16.89 -4.67 -38.63
N ASN A 238 -15.91 -4.07 -39.30
CA ASN A 238 -14.51 -4.49 -39.22
C ASN A 238 -13.94 -4.30 -37.81
N LEU A 239 -14.25 -3.17 -37.15
CA LEU A 239 -13.87 -2.94 -35.76
C LEU A 239 -14.53 -3.95 -34.82
N ALA A 240 -15.81 -4.25 -35.03
CA ALA A 240 -16.55 -5.22 -34.24
C ALA A 240 -15.99 -6.64 -34.41
N PHE A 241 -15.61 -7.04 -35.64
CA PHE A 241 -14.94 -8.30 -35.90
C PHE A 241 -13.60 -8.41 -35.16
N LEU A 242 -12.76 -7.37 -35.25
CA LEU A 242 -11.47 -7.33 -34.54
C LEU A 242 -11.67 -7.44 -33.02
N ALA A 243 -12.62 -6.69 -32.46
CA ALA A 243 -12.94 -6.75 -31.04
C ALA A 243 -13.46 -8.14 -30.63
N PHE A 244 -14.34 -8.73 -31.43
CA PHE A 244 -14.89 -10.07 -31.19
C PHE A 244 -13.80 -11.12 -31.17
N ASN A 245 -12.98 -11.19 -32.21
CA ASN A 245 -11.93 -12.19 -32.35
C ASN A 245 -10.87 -12.09 -31.23
N GLU A 246 -10.45 -10.87 -30.89
CA GLU A 246 -9.50 -10.64 -29.80
C GLU A 246 -10.07 -11.01 -28.43
N ALA A 247 -11.31 -10.61 -28.15
CA ALA A 247 -11.98 -10.95 -26.89
C ALA A 247 -12.21 -12.46 -26.78
N GLU A 248 -12.69 -13.10 -27.84
CA GLU A 248 -12.95 -14.55 -27.85
C GLU A 248 -11.66 -15.34 -27.56
N ARG A 249 -10.56 -14.98 -28.23
CA ARG A 249 -9.26 -15.61 -28.05
C ARG A 249 -8.74 -15.47 -26.62
N ALA A 250 -8.83 -14.27 -26.05
CA ALA A 250 -8.43 -14.02 -24.68
C ALA A 250 -9.30 -14.81 -23.67
N ILE A 251 -10.63 -14.79 -23.84
CA ILE A 251 -11.57 -15.51 -22.97
C ILE A 251 -11.35 -17.03 -23.03
N LYS A 252 -11.17 -17.60 -24.23
CA LYS A 252 -10.85 -19.03 -24.39
C LYS A 252 -9.54 -19.39 -23.69
N SER A 253 -8.52 -18.54 -23.83
CA SER A 253 -7.21 -18.75 -23.20
C SER A 253 -7.30 -18.68 -21.67
N LEU A 254 -8.04 -17.71 -21.13
CA LEU A 254 -8.31 -17.60 -19.70
C LEU A 254 -9.06 -18.82 -19.16
N LYS A 255 -10.10 -19.31 -19.85
CA LYS A 255 -10.82 -20.53 -19.47
C LYS A 255 -9.88 -21.73 -19.35
N THR A 256 -8.95 -21.89 -20.29
CA THR A 256 -7.95 -22.96 -20.27
C THR A 256 -6.97 -22.79 -19.11
N LEU A 257 -6.47 -21.58 -18.88
CA LEU A 257 -5.58 -21.26 -17.76
C LEU A 257 -6.24 -21.57 -16.41
N MET A 258 -7.47 -21.09 -16.19
CA MET A 258 -8.20 -21.30 -14.94
C MET A 258 -8.46 -22.78 -14.65
N LYS A 259 -8.71 -23.59 -15.70
CA LYS A 259 -8.83 -25.05 -15.56
C LYS A 259 -7.51 -25.73 -15.19
N LYS A 260 -6.38 -25.22 -15.70
CA LYS A 260 -5.03 -25.74 -15.40
C LYS A 260 -4.53 -25.32 -14.02
N ARG A 261 -4.97 -24.15 -13.54
CA ARG A 261 -4.50 -23.52 -12.31
C ARG A 261 -5.65 -23.15 -11.36
N PRO A 262 -6.49 -24.13 -10.94
CA PRO A 262 -7.62 -23.86 -10.05
C PRO A 262 -7.18 -23.28 -8.70
N GLU A 263 -5.96 -23.56 -8.24
CA GLU A 263 -5.39 -23.11 -6.97
C GLU A 263 -5.18 -21.59 -6.85
N LEU A 264 -5.30 -20.85 -7.96
CA LEU A 264 -5.28 -19.38 -7.98
C LEU A 264 -6.65 -18.76 -7.72
N PHE A 265 -7.72 -19.53 -7.95
CA PHE A 265 -9.10 -19.03 -7.96
C PHE A 265 -9.99 -19.72 -6.92
N LEU A 266 -9.56 -20.86 -6.38
CA LEU A 266 -10.28 -21.59 -5.34
C LEU A 266 -9.70 -21.32 -3.93
N PRO A 267 -10.54 -21.39 -2.87
CA PRO A 267 -10.08 -21.24 -1.50
C PRO A 267 -8.97 -22.24 -1.14
N ARG A 268 -7.96 -21.79 -0.39
CA ARG A 268 -6.92 -22.68 0.17
C ARG A 268 -7.16 -22.82 1.66
N GLU A 269 -7.37 -24.05 2.14
CA GLU A 269 -7.67 -24.30 3.56
C GLU A 269 -6.46 -24.17 4.51
N THR A 270 -5.25 -23.92 3.99
CA THR A 270 -4.02 -24.26 4.72
C THR A 270 -3.26 -23.10 5.36
N GLU A 271 -3.48 -21.83 4.96
CA GLU A 271 -2.74 -20.70 5.52
C GLU A 271 -3.60 -19.84 6.45
N LYS A 272 -3.20 -19.79 7.73
CA LYS A 272 -3.80 -18.94 8.76
C LYS A 272 -3.30 -17.49 8.60
N VAL A 273 -3.92 -16.70 7.72
CA VAL A 273 -3.50 -15.33 7.42
C VAL A 273 -4.52 -14.32 7.96
N VAL A 274 -4.05 -13.32 8.71
CA VAL A 274 -4.88 -12.25 9.32
C VAL A 274 -4.27 -10.89 9.02
N ARG A 275 -5.09 -9.87 8.74
CA ARG A 275 -4.59 -8.49 8.61
C ARG A 275 -4.33 -7.88 9.98
N LEU A 276 -3.12 -7.34 10.17
CA LEU A 276 -2.81 -6.44 11.27
C LEU A 276 -2.99 -5.01 10.80
N PHE A 277 -4.03 -4.37 11.33
CA PHE A 277 -4.29 -2.97 11.09
C PHE A 277 -3.38 -2.12 11.96
N GLU A 278 -2.70 -1.15 11.34
CA GLU A 278 -1.88 -0.16 12.03
C GLU A 278 -2.41 1.24 11.74
N ASP A 279 -2.73 1.99 12.79
CA ASP A 279 -3.16 3.39 12.70
C ASP A 279 -1.97 4.35 12.80
N GLU A 280 -2.17 5.61 12.42
CA GLU A 280 -1.15 6.67 12.40
C GLU A 280 -0.52 6.92 13.78
N ASP A 281 -1.27 6.69 14.85
CA ASP A 281 -0.81 6.84 16.24
C ASP A 281 -0.02 5.61 16.74
N GLY A 282 0.20 4.60 15.90
CA GLY A 282 0.95 3.38 16.21
C GLY A 282 0.11 2.26 16.85
N GLU A 283 -1.20 2.47 16.99
CA GLU A 283 -2.14 1.46 17.47
C GLU A 283 -2.22 0.28 16.51
N ARG A 284 -2.19 -0.95 17.07
CA ARG A 284 -2.14 -2.20 16.29
C ARG A 284 -3.21 -3.17 16.75
N PHE A 285 -4.08 -3.58 15.83
CA PHE A 285 -5.21 -4.45 16.15
C PHE A 285 -5.61 -5.31 14.94
N VAL A 286 -6.32 -6.41 15.22
CA VAL A 286 -6.89 -7.31 14.21
C VAL A 286 -8.41 -7.30 14.30
N MET A 287 -9.12 -7.52 13.19
CA MET A 287 -10.56 -7.74 13.22
C MET A 287 -10.88 -9.08 13.89
N LYS A 288 -11.80 -9.10 14.88
CA LYS A 288 -12.20 -10.33 15.57
C LYS A 288 -12.80 -11.36 14.61
N ALA A 289 -13.58 -10.92 13.61
CA ALA A 289 -14.15 -11.79 12.59
C ALA A 289 -13.07 -12.52 11.76
N GLU A 290 -12.00 -11.83 11.34
CA GLU A 290 -10.89 -12.46 10.61
C GLU A 290 -10.17 -13.49 11.46
N LEU A 291 -9.86 -13.11 12.70
CA LEU A 291 -9.19 -13.99 13.64
C LEU A 291 -10.05 -15.22 13.98
N SER A 292 -11.37 -15.03 14.15
CA SER A 292 -12.33 -16.11 14.42
C SER A 292 -12.36 -17.14 13.30
N ASN A 293 -12.41 -16.67 12.05
CA ASN A 293 -12.41 -17.51 10.86
C ASN A 293 -11.16 -18.39 10.77
N VAL A 294 -10.00 -17.83 11.13
CA VAL A 294 -8.70 -18.52 11.04
C VAL A 294 -8.46 -19.49 12.22
N LEU A 295 -8.98 -19.16 13.40
CA LEU A 295 -8.85 -19.99 14.60
C LEU A 295 -9.95 -21.06 14.73
N GLY A 296 -11.04 -20.94 13.99
CA GLY A 296 -12.23 -21.77 14.18
C GLY A 296 -12.90 -21.54 15.55
N THR A 297 -12.63 -20.40 16.19
CA THR A 297 -13.14 -20.02 17.51
C THR A 297 -13.97 -18.76 17.35
N ARG A 298 -15.17 -18.73 17.94
CA ARG A 298 -16.08 -17.59 17.83
C ARG A 298 -15.64 -16.45 18.77
N LEU A 299 -14.92 -15.46 18.25
CA LEU A 299 -14.52 -14.23 18.97
C LEU A 299 -15.40 -13.03 18.61
N ASP A 300 -16.13 -13.13 17.52
CA ASP A 300 -17.02 -12.14 16.90
C ASP A 300 -18.47 -12.24 17.40
N SER A 301 -18.71 -12.83 18.56
CA SER A 301 -20.07 -12.98 19.11
C SER A 301 -20.77 -11.66 19.42
N GLU A 302 -19.98 -10.60 19.61
CA GLU A 302 -20.46 -9.24 19.87
C GLU A 302 -20.73 -8.46 18.58
N ASP A 303 -20.21 -8.92 17.43
CA ASP A 303 -20.40 -8.25 16.14
C ASP A 303 -21.89 -8.19 15.79
N ASP A 304 -22.28 -7.06 15.20
CA ASP A 304 -23.62 -6.87 14.62
C ASP A 304 -23.51 -6.76 13.10
N PRO A 305 -24.62 -6.79 12.33
CA PRO A 305 -24.57 -6.78 10.86
C PRO A 305 -23.78 -5.62 10.23
N ASN A 306 -23.57 -4.53 10.98
CA ASN A 306 -22.92 -3.31 10.50
C ASN A 306 -21.59 -3.02 11.21
N THR A 307 -21.19 -3.83 12.20
CA THR A 307 -20.03 -3.54 13.06
C THR A 307 -19.13 -4.76 13.22
N HIS A 308 -17.83 -4.58 12.97
CA HIS A 308 -16.79 -5.55 13.32
C HIS A 308 -15.89 -5.02 14.43
N PHE A 309 -15.89 -5.71 15.57
CA PHE A 309 -15.01 -5.37 16.69
C PHE A 309 -13.58 -5.85 16.44
N THR A 310 -12.62 -5.26 17.16
CA THR A 310 -11.21 -5.59 17.03
C THR A 310 -10.64 -6.19 18.33
N MET A 311 -9.42 -6.71 18.22
CA MET A 311 -8.61 -7.13 19.36
C MET A 311 -7.21 -6.54 19.18
N ASN A 312 -6.72 -5.85 20.22
CA ASN A 312 -5.36 -5.30 20.24
C ASN A 312 -4.32 -6.43 20.06
N MET A 313 -3.24 -6.14 19.33
CA MET A 313 -2.19 -7.11 19.04
C MET A 313 -1.55 -7.74 20.27
N ASP A 314 -1.36 -6.99 21.36
CA ASP A 314 -0.81 -7.52 22.61
C ASP A 314 -1.74 -8.57 23.24
N ASP A 315 -3.05 -8.35 23.14
CA ASP A 315 -4.08 -9.27 23.57
C ASP A 315 -4.11 -10.54 22.70
N VAL A 316 -3.92 -10.39 21.38
CA VAL A 316 -3.79 -11.51 20.44
C VAL A 316 -2.56 -12.35 20.79
N LEU A 317 -1.39 -11.74 20.95
CA LEU A 317 -0.15 -12.43 21.29
C LEU A 317 -0.24 -13.14 22.64
N ARG A 318 -0.88 -12.51 23.63
CA ARG A 318 -1.07 -13.11 24.96
C ARG A 318 -1.97 -14.36 24.92
N ARG A 319 -3.01 -14.37 24.09
CA ARG A 319 -4.00 -15.45 24.04
C ARG A 319 -3.69 -16.53 23.01
N PHE A 320 -3.06 -16.14 21.90
CA PHE A 320 -2.89 -16.96 20.70
C PHE A 320 -1.46 -16.92 20.15
N GLY A 321 -0.46 -16.49 20.93
CA GLY A 321 0.93 -16.40 20.47
C GLY A 321 1.56 -17.74 20.05
N ASP A 322 1.03 -18.86 20.54
CA ASP A 322 1.47 -20.20 20.15
C ASP A 322 0.85 -20.67 18.80
N GLU A 323 -0.18 -19.98 18.31
CA GLU A 323 -0.79 -20.27 17.03
C GLU A 323 0.10 -19.77 15.88
N LYS A 324 0.25 -20.59 14.84
CA LYS A 324 1.01 -20.22 13.64
C LYS A 324 0.15 -19.34 12.72
N ILE A 325 -0.04 -18.09 13.11
CA ILE A 325 -0.77 -17.08 12.35
C ILE A 325 0.23 -16.18 11.62
N GLU A 326 0.00 -15.97 10.33
CA GLU A 326 0.69 -14.96 9.55
C GLU A 326 -0.05 -13.63 9.61
N PHE A 327 0.61 -12.60 10.15
CA PHE A 327 0.06 -11.26 10.21
C PHE A 327 0.55 -10.41 9.04
N LEU A 328 -0.38 -9.91 8.23
CA LEU A 328 -0.07 -8.99 7.13
C LEU A 328 -0.15 -7.56 7.62
N HIS A 329 0.89 -6.78 7.39
CA HIS A 329 0.86 -5.35 7.63
C HIS A 329 -0.19 -4.68 6.73
N TYR A 330 -1.16 -4.00 7.35
CA TYR A 330 -2.24 -3.31 6.65
C TYR A 330 -2.43 -1.90 7.26
N PRO A 331 -1.82 -0.85 6.70
CA PRO A 331 -1.98 0.49 7.25
C PRO A 331 -3.42 0.99 7.06
N ILE A 332 -3.98 1.62 8.10
CA ILE A 332 -5.20 2.42 7.96
C ILE A 332 -4.84 3.69 7.20
N ARG A 333 -5.57 3.96 6.12
CA ARG A 333 -5.26 5.04 5.19
C ARG A 333 -6.38 6.05 5.15
N ARG A 334 -6.00 7.33 5.09
CA ARG A 334 -6.92 8.46 5.04
C ARG A 334 -6.53 9.42 3.93
N ALA A 335 -7.46 9.70 3.02
CA ALA A 335 -7.32 10.87 2.16
C ALA A 335 -7.74 12.11 2.96
N LYS A 336 -7.40 13.32 2.47
CA LYS A 336 -7.62 14.57 3.22
C LYS A 336 -9.06 14.69 3.77
N HIS A 337 -10.06 14.33 2.98
CA HIS A 337 -11.47 14.54 3.34
C HIS A 337 -12.27 13.27 3.61
N ARG A 338 -11.73 12.07 3.32
CA ARG A 338 -12.42 10.78 3.47
C ARG A 338 -11.46 9.66 3.89
N ALA A 339 -11.94 8.73 4.69
CA ALA A 339 -11.20 7.52 5.01
C ALA A 339 -11.19 6.51 3.85
N VAL A 340 -10.07 5.83 3.64
CA VAL A 340 -9.96 4.79 2.60
C VAL A 340 -10.64 3.50 3.09
N PRO A 341 -11.64 2.96 2.36
CA PRO A 341 -12.33 1.75 2.77
C PRO A 341 -11.43 0.51 2.82
N VAL A 342 -11.81 -0.41 3.68
CA VAL A 342 -11.24 -1.75 3.81
C VAL A 342 -12.30 -2.77 3.40
N LYS A 343 -12.00 -3.59 2.40
CA LYS A 343 -12.89 -4.70 2.02
C LYS A 343 -12.88 -5.78 3.11
N GLY A 344 -14.05 -6.26 3.52
CA GLY A 344 -14.20 -7.35 4.48
C GLY A 344 -13.71 -8.69 3.92
N LEU A 345 -13.26 -9.59 4.81
CA LEU A 345 -12.98 -10.98 4.47
C LEU A 345 -14.17 -11.86 4.85
N GLY A 346 -14.39 -12.94 4.11
CA GLY A 346 -15.13 -14.09 4.65
C GLY A 346 -16.53 -14.35 4.11
N SER A 347 -17.22 -13.35 3.54
CA SER A 347 -18.59 -13.49 3.04
C SER A 347 -18.63 -13.58 1.51
N THR A 348 -19.26 -14.63 0.97
CA THR A 348 -19.62 -14.71 -0.46
C THR A 348 -20.96 -14.04 -0.75
N THR A 349 -21.71 -13.61 0.28
CA THR A 349 -23.08 -13.13 0.12
C THR A 349 -23.21 -11.63 -0.02
N ASP A 350 -22.17 -10.85 0.32
CA ASP A 350 -22.21 -9.39 0.13
C ASP A 350 -20.88 -8.83 -0.38
N GLN A 351 -20.73 -8.86 -1.70
CA GLN A 351 -19.59 -8.28 -2.43
C GLN A 351 -19.36 -6.78 -2.15
N TYR A 352 -20.31 -6.13 -1.47
CA TYR A 352 -20.30 -4.73 -1.06
C TYR A 352 -19.93 -4.52 0.42
N ASP A 353 -19.38 -5.53 1.07
CA ASP A 353 -18.85 -5.44 2.44
C ASP A 353 -17.54 -4.63 2.47
N PHE A 354 -17.69 -3.32 2.62
CA PHE A 354 -16.61 -2.38 2.86
C PHE A 354 -16.79 -1.72 4.22
N PHE A 355 -15.67 -1.48 4.90
CA PHE A 355 -15.63 -0.96 6.25
C PHE A 355 -14.65 0.20 6.37
N ILE A 356 -14.91 1.09 7.31
CA ILE A 356 -13.97 2.12 7.78
C ILE A 356 -13.95 2.10 9.31
N LEU A 357 -12.93 2.65 9.95
CA LEU A 357 -12.93 2.76 11.41
C LEU A 357 -14.10 3.64 11.87
N ALA A 358 -14.67 3.32 13.03
CA ALA A 358 -15.79 4.07 13.60
C ALA A 358 -15.44 5.55 13.83
N VAL A 359 -14.22 5.83 14.27
CA VAL A 359 -13.71 7.21 14.42
C VAL A 359 -13.65 7.93 13.08
N ASP A 360 -13.28 7.25 12.00
CA ASP A 360 -13.25 7.81 10.66
C ASP A 360 -14.66 8.08 10.13
N ALA A 361 -15.59 7.15 10.34
CA ALA A 361 -17.00 7.34 10.01
C ALA A 361 -17.60 8.56 10.73
N PHE A 362 -17.24 8.77 12.00
CA PHE A 362 -17.68 9.93 12.76
C PHE A 362 -17.18 11.24 12.14
N PHE A 363 -15.89 11.36 11.84
CA PHE A 363 -15.36 12.58 11.23
C PHE A 363 -15.87 12.82 9.81
N ASP A 364 -16.08 11.75 9.03
CA ASP A 364 -16.67 11.87 7.70
C ASP A 364 -18.12 12.36 7.79
N LEU A 365 -18.92 11.81 8.71
CA LEU A 365 -20.30 12.27 8.93
C LEU A 365 -20.34 13.71 9.45
N MET A 366 -19.55 14.04 10.48
CA MET A 366 -19.52 15.41 11.02
C MET A 366 -19.13 16.44 9.96
N LYS A 367 -18.21 16.10 9.05
CA LYS A 367 -17.88 16.97 7.92
C LYS A 367 -19.07 17.17 6.97
N ASP A 368 -19.82 16.11 6.67
CA ASP A 368 -21.06 16.19 5.88
C ASP A 368 -22.10 17.09 6.58
N LEU A 369 -22.26 16.99 7.90
CA LEU A 369 -23.19 17.83 8.67
C LEU A 369 -22.77 19.30 8.72
N ILE A 370 -21.49 19.55 8.98
CA ILE A 370 -20.96 20.88 9.25
C ILE A 370 -20.80 21.69 7.96
N ILE A 371 -20.22 21.09 6.91
CA ILE A 371 -19.88 21.79 5.67
C ILE A 371 -20.91 21.53 4.57
N GLY A 372 -21.39 20.30 4.51
CA GLY A 372 -22.29 19.84 3.45
C GLY A 372 -23.71 20.36 3.66
N VAL A 373 -24.36 19.92 4.74
CA VAL A 373 -25.72 20.34 5.12
C VAL A 373 -25.72 21.71 5.78
N GLN A 374 -24.69 22.02 6.58
CA GLN A 374 -24.58 23.27 7.34
C GLN A 374 -25.61 23.39 8.46
N VAL A 375 -25.94 22.26 9.11
CA VAL A 375 -27.03 22.14 10.10
C VAL A 375 -26.98 23.19 11.22
N PHE A 376 -25.78 23.61 11.63
CA PHE A 376 -25.62 24.54 12.75
C PHE A 376 -25.87 26.01 12.39
N GLN A 377 -26.19 26.32 11.13
CA GLN A 377 -26.66 27.66 10.74
C GLN A 377 -28.14 27.89 11.09
N ASP A 378 -28.90 26.88 11.52
CA ASP A 378 -30.27 26.99 12.05
C ASP A 378 -30.32 27.61 13.48
N LYS A 379 -29.19 28.12 13.98
CA LYS A 379 -29.06 28.95 15.20
C LYS A 379 -29.48 28.29 16.53
N ASN A 380 -30.14 27.14 16.51
CA ASN A 380 -30.62 26.42 17.70
C ASN A 380 -30.01 25.01 17.78
N PHE A 381 -28.91 24.90 18.54
CA PHE A 381 -28.22 23.63 18.78
C PHE A 381 -29.12 22.55 19.40
N GLY A 382 -30.11 22.94 20.21
CA GLY A 382 -31.00 22.00 20.92
C GLY A 382 -31.87 21.15 19.99
N LYS A 383 -32.16 21.64 18.78
CA LYS A 383 -32.93 20.89 17.76
C LYS A 383 -32.26 19.56 17.37
N PHE A 384 -30.94 19.48 17.47
CA PHE A 384 -30.17 18.30 17.07
C PHE A 384 -30.00 17.24 18.18
N SER A 385 -30.54 17.49 19.37
CA SER A 385 -30.40 16.57 20.52
C SER A 385 -30.91 15.16 20.23
N LEU A 386 -32.08 15.03 19.59
CA LEU A 386 -32.62 13.74 19.19
C LEU A 386 -31.73 13.04 18.15
N GLY A 387 -31.24 13.80 17.15
CA GLY A 387 -30.32 13.28 16.15
C GLY A 387 -29.02 12.77 16.78
N PHE A 388 -28.43 13.51 17.71
CA PHE A 388 -27.23 13.07 18.43
C PHE A 388 -27.48 11.81 19.25
N HIS A 389 -28.64 11.69 19.89
CA HIS A 389 -28.98 10.47 20.62
C HIS A 389 -29.08 9.23 19.71
N GLU A 390 -29.61 9.36 18.50
CA GLU A 390 -29.60 8.27 17.51
C GLU A 390 -28.18 7.95 17.02
N LEU A 391 -27.34 8.98 16.82
CA LEU A 391 -25.93 8.80 16.46
C LEU A 391 -25.14 8.07 17.55
N GLU A 392 -25.45 8.27 18.82
CA GLU A 392 -24.79 7.55 19.94
C GLU A 392 -25.00 6.03 19.89
N LYS A 393 -26.11 5.56 19.31
CA LYS A 393 -26.37 4.12 19.13
C LYS A 393 -25.41 3.50 18.11
N VAL A 394 -24.99 4.29 17.12
CA VAL A 394 -24.02 3.89 16.08
C VAL A 394 -22.59 4.08 16.59
N PHE A 395 -22.30 5.23 17.20
CA PHE A 395 -20.98 5.63 17.72
C PHE A 395 -20.80 5.27 19.20
N LYS A 396 -21.10 4.02 19.52
CA LYS A 396 -21.01 3.31 20.82
C LYS A 396 -20.01 3.97 21.80
N PRO A 397 -20.42 4.95 22.62
CA PRO A 397 -19.48 5.77 23.41
C PRO A 397 -18.79 5.02 24.53
N ASP A 398 -19.29 3.83 24.89
CA ASP A 398 -18.72 2.98 25.93
C ASP A 398 -17.81 1.87 25.37
N CYS A 399 -17.72 1.72 24.05
CA CYS A 399 -16.77 0.82 23.41
C CYS A 399 -15.36 1.41 23.50
N THR A 400 -14.46 0.77 24.24
CA THR A 400 -13.09 1.23 24.49
C THR A 400 -12.08 0.81 23.42
N GLU A 401 -12.41 -0.21 22.63
CA GLU A 401 -11.55 -0.70 21.56
C GLU A 401 -11.98 -0.10 20.21
N PRO A 402 -11.02 0.22 19.31
CA PRO A 402 -11.34 0.56 17.94
C PRO A 402 -12.24 -0.50 17.29
N TYR A 403 -13.21 -0.07 16.50
CA TYR A 403 -14.04 -0.97 15.72
C TYR A 403 -14.31 -0.42 14.32
N PHE A 404 -14.75 -1.30 13.44
CA PHE A 404 -15.06 -0.99 12.06
C PHE A 404 -16.57 -0.92 11.86
N ILE A 405 -17.03 0.04 11.04
CA ILE A 405 -18.43 0.18 10.64
C ILE A 405 -18.53 -0.03 9.14
N LYS A 406 -19.55 -0.77 8.70
CA LYS A 406 -19.88 -1.00 7.30
C LYS A 406 -20.24 0.32 6.63
N THR A 407 -19.63 0.63 5.48
CA THR A 407 -19.82 1.92 4.79
C THR A 407 -21.26 2.16 4.38
N GLN A 408 -22.00 1.12 4.01
CA GLN A 408 -23.44 1.22 3.69
C GLN A 408 -24.28 1.70 4.87
N ALA A 409 -23.94 1.31 6.10
CA ALA A 409 -24.66 1.78 7.30
C ALA A 409 -24.43 3.29 7.51
N ILE A 410 -23.24 3.78 7.16
CA ILE A 410 -22.94 5.23 7.19
C ILE A 410 -23.67 5.97 6.07
N GLU A 411 -23.81 5.39 4.89
CA GLU A 411 -24.59 5.98 3.78
C GLU A 411 -26.07 6.13 4.16
N GLN A 412 -26.68 5.09 4.74
CA GLN A 412 -28.05 5.16 5.25
C GLN A 412 -28.21 6.23 6.33
N LEU A 413 -27.20 6.38 7.19
CA LEU A 413 -27.20 7.41 8.23
C LEU A 413 -27.11 8.81 7.63
N ARG A 414 -26.31 9.01 6.57
CA ARG A 414 -26.24 10.29 5.85
C ARG A 414 -27.58 10.65 5.23
N GLU A 415 -28.24 9.69 4.56
CA GLU A 415 -29.58 9.90 3.98
C GLU A 415 -30.60 10.29 5.05
N PHE A 416 -30.59 9.60 6.19
CA PHE A 416 -31.46 9.93 7.32
C PHE A 416 -31.22 11.35 7.83
N VAL A 417 -29.95 11.77 8.00
CA VAL A 417 -29.69 13.12 8.50
C VAL A 417 -30.14 14.17 7.49
N VAL A 418 -29.88 13.99 6.19
CA VAL A 418 -30.36 14.93 5.15
C VAL A 418 -31.88 15.11 5.23
N ILE A 419 -32.64 14.03 5.35
CA ILE A 419 -34.10 14.07 5.47
C ILE A 419 -34.54 14.76 6.77
N ALA A 420 -33.86 14.46 7.89
CA ALA A 420 -34.19 15.02 9.19
C ALA A 420 -33.84 16.52 9.32
N THR A 421 -33.01 17.03 8.42
CA THR A 421 -32.53 18.42 8.41
C THR A 421 -33.05 19.20 7.20
N ASP A 422 -34.07 18.71 6.51
CA ASP A 422 -34.68 19.41 5.37
C ASP A 422 -35.14 20.80 5.85
N HIS A 423 -34.45 21.82 5.36
CA HIS A 423 -34.72 23.21 5.70
C HIS A 423 -35.96 23.67 4.92
N ASP A 424 -36.80 24.52 5.51
CA ASP A 424 -37.82 25.23 4.74
C ASP A 424 -37.14 25.96 3.56
N GLU A 425 -37.71 25.87 2.36
CA GLU A 425 -37.13 26.38 1.09
C GLU A 425 -36.71 27.88 1.13
N ASP A 426 -37.15 28.63 2.14
CA ASP A 426 -36.89 30.06 2.31
C ASP A 426 -35.57 30.40 3.05
N ASP A 427 -34.93 29.47 3.76
CA ASP A 427 -33.67 29.75 4.49
C ASP A 427 -32.44 29.21 3.73
N GLN A 428 -31.92 30.00 2.78
CA GLN A 428 -30.64 29.68 2.15
C GLN A 428 -29.48 29.87 3.14
N ALA A 429 -28.84 28.77 3.52
CA ALA A 429 -27.65 28.80 4.36
C ALA A 429 -26.54 29.69 3.75
N THR A 430 -25.84 30.42 4.61
CA THR A 430 -24.78 31.34 4.22
C THR A 430 -23.53 30.55 3.83
N MET A 431 -22.98 30.84 2.65
CA MET A 431 -21.81 30.14 2.12
C MET A 431 -20.51 30.72 2.67
N ILE A 432 -19.53 29.84 2.92
CA ILE A 432 -18.16 30.24 3.26
C ILE A 432 -17.56 31.08 2.12
N ARG A 433 -17.03 32.27 2.45
CA ARG A 433 -16.43 33.20 1.50
C ARG A 433 -15.03 32.74 1.08
N ASN A 434 -14.56 33.25 -0.06
CA ASN A 434 -13.20 32.98 -0.52
C ASN A 434 -12.19 33.73 0.34
N ALA A 435 -11.08 33.07 0.67
CA ALA A 435 -9.90 33.76 1.14
C ALA A 435 -9.34 34.65 0.03
N LYS A 436 -8.68 35.74 0.41
CA LYS A 436 -7.98 36.62 -0.53
C LYS A 436 -6.67 35.97 -1.01
N SER A 437 -6.04 36.56 -2.01
CA SER A 437 -4.78 36.07 -2.56
C SER A 437 -3.60 36.12 -1.58
N ASP A 438 -3.66 37.01 -0.59
CA ASP A 438 -2.74 37.11 0.54
C ASP A 438 -3.15 36.25 1.75
N GLY A 439 -4.20 35.45 1.59
CA GLY A 439 -4.73 34.51 2.56
C GLY A 439 -5.75 35.11 3.53
N PHE A 440 -5.93 34.46 4.68
CA PHE A 440 -6.79 34.94 5.76
C PHE A 440 -6.05 34.97 7.09
N THR A 441 -6.42 35.91 7.96
CA THR A 441 -5.91 36.09 9.32
C THR A 441 -6.86 35.52 10.37
N LEU A 442 -6.44 35.45 11.64
CA LEU A 442 -7.33 35.11 12.76
C LEU A 442 -8.59 35.98 12.81
N GLN A 443 -8.47 37.28 12.56
CA GLN A 443 -9.62 38.18 12.54
C GLN A 443 -10.56 37.85 11.36
N ASN A 444 -10.01 37.45 10.20
CA ASN A 444 -10.84 37.00 9.09
C ASN A 444 -11.61 35.72 9.44
N LEU A 445 -11.00 34.77 10.14
CA LEU A 445 -11.69 33.57 10.63
C LEU A 445 -12.84 33.94 11.59
N LYS A 446 -12.60 34.80 12.60
CA LYS A 446 -13.66 35.27 13.52
C LYS A 446 -14.81 35.96 12.77
N ASN A 447 -14.47 36.83 11.82
CA ASN A 447 -15.46 37.50 10.97
C ASN A 447 -16.26 36.50 10.10
N GLU A 448 -15.64 35.41 9.68
CA GLU A 448 -16.31 34.35 8.93
C GLU A 448 -17.27 33.56 9.81
N LEU A 449 -16.85 33.16 11.01
CA LEU A 449 -17.73 32.47 11.97
C LEU A 449 -18.99 33.28 12.30
N ASN A 450 -18.84 34.60 12.44
CA ASN A 450 -19.97 35.52 12.63
C ASN A 450 -20.83 35.67 11.37
N HIS A 451 -20.20 35.75 10.19
CA HIS A 451 -20.92 35.84 8.92
C HIS A 451 -21.83 34.63 8.67
N LEU A 452 -21.37 33.44 9.06
CA LEU A 452 -22.11 32.19 8.96
C LEU A 452 -23.22 32.03 10.03
N GLY A 453 -23.42 33.01 10.91
CA GLY A 453 -24.42 32.94 11.98
C GLY A 453 -24.11 31.93 13.09
N LEU A 454 -22.91 31.33 13.08
CA LEU A 454 -22.57 30.21 13.97
C LEU A 454 -22.49 30.61 15.45
N LYS A 455 -22.30 31.89 15.76
CA LYS A 455 -22.27 32.41 17.13
C LYS A 455 -23.62 32.24 17.86
N GLU A 456 -24.71 32.16 17.12
CA GLU A 456 -26.04 31.95 17.71
C GLU A 456 -26.19 30.50 18.19
N ALA A 457 -25.78 29.53 17.36
CA ALA A 457 -25.74 28.12 17.77
C ALA A 457 -24.64 27.85 18.81
N PHE A 458 -23.50 28.50 18.66
CA PHE A 458 -22.28 28.31 19.45
C PHE A 458 -21.69 29.65 19.94
N PRO A 459 -22.20 30.24 21.04
CA PRO A 459 -21.68 31.50 21.56
C PRO A 459 -20.17 31.50 21.88
N GLU A 460 -19.61 30.35 22.22
CA GLU A 460 -18.20 30.10 22.53
C GLU A 460 -17.29 29.92 21.31
N ILE A 461 -17.81 29.87 20.09
CA ILE A 461 -17.05 29.44 18.90
C ILE A 461 -15.80 30.31 18.62
N GLU A 462 -15.86 31.61 18.95
CA GLU A 462 -14.73 32.53 18.75
C GLU A 462 -13.58 32.27 19.73
N GLU A 463 -13.84 31.63 20.87
CA GLU A 463 -12.82 31.24 21.86
C GLU A 463 -11.92 30.14 21.32
N HIS A 464 -12.41 29.33 20.37
CA HIS A 464 -11.64 28.27 19.72
C HIS A 464 -10.82 28.76 18.52
N ALA A 465 -11.14 29.93 17.97
CA ALA A 465 -10.60 30.40 16.70
C ALA A 465 -9.07 30.59 16.71
N GLU A 466 -8.48 31.04 17.82
CA GLU A 466 -7.04 31.29 17.91
C GLU A 466 -6.22 30.00 17.79
N MET A 467 -6.51 29.02 18.63
CA MET A 467 -5.82 27.74 18.62
C MET A 467 -6.07 26.95 17.32
N VAL A 468 -7.28 27.04 16.73
CA VAL A 468 -7.56 26.45 15.42
C VAL A 468 -6.77 27.15 14.32
N TYR A 469 -6.72 28.49 14.32
CA TYR A 469 -5.96 29.28 13.35
C TYR A 469 -4.47 28.91 13.37
N GLU A 470 -3.86 28.86 14.57
CA GLU A 470 -2.46 28.46 14.72
C GLU A 470 -2.20 27.03 14.21
N HIS A 471 -3.13 26.11 14.43
CA HIS A 471 -3.01 24.76 13.90
C HIS A 471 -3.06 24.74 12.38
N VAL A 472 -4.04 25.38 11.74
CA VAL A 472 -4.13 25.38 10.27
C VAL A 472 -2.98 26.13 9.63
N ASP A 473 -2.48 27.22 10.24
CA ASP A 473 -1.31 27.95 9.75
C ASP A 473 -0.03 27.11 9.80
N ARG A 474 0.11 26.25 10.81
CA ARG A 474 1.22 25.29 10.94
C ARG A 474 1.15 24.17 9.89
N CYS A 475 -0.06 23.76 9.53
CA CYS A 475 -0.32 22.63 8.64
C CYS A 475 -0.51 23.03 7.17
N LYS A 476 -0.50 24.33 6.84
CA LYS A 476 -0.76 24.81 5.48
C LYS A 476 0.26 24.27 4.48
N LYS A 477 -0.22 23.93 3.29
CA LYS A 477 0.63 23.46 2.17
C LYS A 477 1.29 24.61 1.41
N GLU A 478 0.66 25.77 1.42
CA GLU A 478 1.07 26.94 0.64
C GLU A 478 1.55 28.08 1.54
N LYS A 479 2.20 29.09 0.95
CA LYS A 479 2.72 30.25 1.69
C LYS A 479 1.65 30.95 2.54
N TYR A 480 0.44 31.07 2.00
CA TYR A 480 -0.70 31.74 2.61
C TYR A 480 -1.86 30.76 2.82
N LEU A 481 -2.66 30.99 3.86
CA LEU A 481 -3.86 30.22 4.14
C LEU A 481 -4.95 30.50 3.10
N ARG A 482 -5.40 29.48 2.39
CA ARG A 482 -6.32 29.57 1.25
C ARG A 482 -7.76 29.28 1.67
N THR A 483 -8.68 29.37 0.71
CA THR A 483 -10.09 29.03 0.94
C THR A 483 -10.28 27.61 1.47
N CYS A 484 -9.57 26.61 0.96
CA CYS A 484 -9.68 25.24 1.48
C CYS A 484 -9.25 25.12 2.95
N ASP A 485 -8.27 25.93 3.38
CA ASP A 485 -7.79 25.95 4.77
C ASP A 485 -8.80 26.68 5.68
N LEU A 486 -9.59 27.62 5.13
CA LEU A 486 -10.70 28.26 5.84
C LEU A 486 -11.84 27.28 6.11
N PHE A 487 -12.16 26.39 5.15
CA PHE A 487 -13.09 25.28 5.38
C PHE A 487 -12.61 24.39 6.53
N ASP A 488 -11.32 24.00 6.52
CA ASP A 488 -10.72 23.17 7.58
C ASP A 488 -10.78 23.86 8.96
N ALA A 489 -10.62 25.19 9.02
CA ALA A 489 -10.71 25.96 10.25
C ALA A 489 -12.15 26.08 10.77
N VAL A 490 -13.11 26.39 9.88
CA VAL A 490 -14.54 26.48 10.23
C VAL A 490 -15.07 25.14 10.73
N GLU A 491 -14.67 24.03 10.11
CA GLU A 491 -15.02 22.67 10.55
C GLU A 491 -14.49 22.40 11.97
N LYS A 492 -13.22 22.71 12.23
CA LYS A 492 -12.58 22.43 13.53
C LYS A 492 -13.14 23.27 14.67
N CYS A 493 -13.45 24.55 14.43
CA CYS A 493 -14.11 25.38 15.43
C CYS A 493 -15.46 24.79 15.85
N GLN A 494 -16.26 24.33 14.89
CA GLN A 494 -17.56 23.71 15.18
C GLN A 494 -17.42 22.35 15.87
N LEU A 495 -16.48 21.50 15.43
CA LEU A 495 -16.18 20.21 16.08
C LEU A 495 -15.84 20.39 17.57
N LEU A 496 -15.04 21.41 17.92
CA LEU A 496 -14.73 21.71 19.32
C LEU A 496 -15.97 22.06 20.14
N CYS A 497 -16.86 22.90 19.61
CA CYS A 497 -18.13 23.22 20.27
C CYS A 497 -18.99 21.97 20.47
N ILE A 498 -19.15 21.15 19.42
CA ILE A 498 -19.96 19.92 19.46
C ILE A 498 -19.43 18.97 20.52
N LEU A 499 -18.11 18.68 20.52
CA LEU A 499 -17.52 17.73 21.45
C LEU A 499 -17.53 18.24 22.90
N ASN A 500 -17.43 19.55 23.13
CA ASN A 500 -17.57 20.11 24.47
C ASN A 500 -19.01 20.09 24.99
N ARG A 501 -20.01 20.14 24.10
CA ARG A 501 -21.44 20.11 24.46
C ARG A 501 -22.05 18.72 24.50
N VAL A 502 -21.45 17.74 23.81
CA VAL A 502 -21.93 16.36 23.73
C VAL A 502 -20.89 15.41 24.35
N PRO A 503 -20.95 15.19 25.69
CA PRO A 503 -19.93 14.40 26.40
C PRO A 503 -19.77 12.97 25.88
N ASN A 504 -20.85 12.37 25.37
CA ASN A 504 -20.80 11.01 24.80
C ASN A 504 -19.96 10.95 23.52
N PHE A 505 -20.05 11.95 22.63
CA PHE A 505 -19.17 12.01 21.46
C PHE A 505 -17.72 12.24 21.84
N LYS A 506 -17.45 13.09 22.85
CA LYS A 506 -16.11 13.27 23.39
C LYS A 506 -15.56 11.97 23.99
N ARG A 507 -16.40 11.22 24.71
CA ARG A 507 -16.06 9.90 25.27
C ARG A 507 -15.78 8.88 24.17
N PHE A 508 -16.64 8.82 23.15
CA PHE A 508 -16.46 7.99 21.96
C PHE A 508 -15.12 8.30 21.26
N ILE A 509 -14.84 9.56 20.93
CA ILE A 509 -13.60 9.97 20.27
C ILE A 509 -12.38 9.56 21.08
N HIS A 510 -12.39 9.75 22.40
CA HIS A 510 -11.30 9.29 23.25
C HIS A 510 -11.11 7.78 23.21
N ASN A 511 -12.19 7.03 23.40
CA ASN A 511 -12.13 5.57 23.41
C ASN A 511 -11.66 5.01 22.06
N GLN A 512 -12.09 5.63 20.95
CA GLN A 512 -11.67 5.26 19.59
C GLN A 512 -10.36 5.94 19.16
N LYS A 513 -9.55 6.43 20.11
CA LYS A 513 -8.22 7.02 19.91
C LYS A 513 -8.16 8.23 18.96
N GLY A 514 -9.28 8.92 18.76
CA GLY A 514 -9.40 10.04 17.82
C GLY A 514 -9.08 11.42 18.39
N CYS A 515 -8.75 11.56 19.67
CA CYS A 515 -8.59 12.89 20.31
C CYS A 515 -7.56 13.78 19.61
N ALA A 516 -6.43 13.21 19.16
CA ALA A 516 -5.36 13.94 18.50
C ALA A 516 -5.80 14.60 17.17
N ARG A 517 -6.88 14.12 16.58
CA ARG A 517 -7.43 14.63 15.31
C ARG A 517 -8.20 15.94 15.46
N VAL A 518 -8.51 16.36 16.69
CA VAL A 518 -9.19 17.62 16.99
C VAL A 518 -8.23 18.52 17.76
N PRO A 519 -7.57 19.47 17.08
CA PRO A 519 -6.63 20.39 17.72
C PRO A 519 -7.26 21.10 18.91
N GLY A 520 -6.55 21.07 20.04
CA GLY A 520 -6.92 21.70 21.31
C GLY A 520 -8.23 21.23 21.94
N LEU A 521 -8.72 20.04 21.57
CA LEU A 521 -9.71 19.32 22.36
C LEU A 521 -9.09 18.96 23.72
N LYS A 522 -9.60 19.58 24.80
CA LYS A 522 -9.22 19.25 26.17
C LYS A 522 -9.88 17.95 26.57
N CYS A 523 -9.14 16.86 26.71
CA CYS A 523 -9.67 15.55 27.08
C CYS A 523 -9.13 15.10 28.44
N ASP A 524 -9.96 15.20 29.48
CA ASP A 524 -9.59 14.87 30.86
C ASP A 524 -9.01 13.45 31.01
N LYS A 525 -9.47 12.50 30.18
CA LYS A 525 -8.95 11.13 30.19
C LYS A 525 -7.54 11.05 29.59
N CYS A 526 -7.29 11.71 28.47
CA CYS A 526 -5.94 11.77 27.87
C CYS A 526 -4.95 12.48 28.80
N GLU A 527 -5.36 13.54 29.48
CA GLU A 527 -4.51 14.25 30.46
C GLU A 527 -4.15 13.36 31.66
N LYS A 528 -5.11 12.55 32.15
CA LYS A 528 -4.88 11.56 33.22
C LYS A 528 -3.99 10.40 32.76
N GLU A 529 -4.15 9.92 31.53
CA GLU A 529 -3.30 8.86 30.96
C GLU A 529 -1.87 9.36 30.75
N THR A 530 -1.69 10.58 30.24
CA THR A 530 -0.36 11.18 30.02
C THR A 530 0.38 11.39 31.35
N SER A 531 -0.30 11.89 32.39
CA SER A 531 0.28 12.03 33.73
C SER A 531 0.57 10.67 34.38
N GLY A 532 -0.26 9.66 34.17
CA GLY A 532 0.00 8.28 34.59
C GLY A 532 1.23 7.66 33.90
N ILE A 533 1.38 7.87 32.59
CA ILE A 533 2.53 7.41 31.81
C ILE A 533 3.81 8.12 32.26
N GLN A 534 3.78 9.44 32.48
CA GLN A 534 4.93 10.21 33.00
C GLN A 534 5.38 9.70 34.37
N ASN A 535 4.44 9.46 35.29
CA ASN A 535 4.75 8.87 36.61
C ASN A 535 5.30 7.43 36.48
N SER A 536 4.83 6.64 35.52
CA SER A 536 5.35 5.29 35.27
C SER A 536 6.75 5.31 34.64
N MET A 537 7.04 6.29 33.78
CA MET A 537 8.34 6.50 33.15
C MET A 537 9.39 7.00 34.14
N GLU A 538 9.04 7.88 35.07
CA GLU A 538 9.93 8.26 36.19
C GLU A 538 10.29 7.05 37.05
N ASN A 539 9.30 6.19 37.36
CA ASN A 539 9.54 4.94 38.10
C ASN A 539 10.40 3.92 37.32
N LEU A 540 10.33 3.90 35.99
CA LEU A 540 11.17 3.06 35.13
C LEU A 540 12.60 3.63 34.96
N GLN A 541 12.77 4.95 34.91
CA GLN A 541 14.09 5.60 34.89
C GLN A 541 14.86 5.36 36.19
N ILE A 542 14.17 5.34 37.34
CA ILE A 542 14.78 4.99 38.63
C ILE A 542 15.32 3.54 38.61
N LYS A 543 14.55 2.59 38.06
CA LYS A 543 15.00 1.18 37.88
C LYS A 543 16.08 1.01 36.81
N GLY A 544 16.10 1.86 35.78
CA GLY A 544 17.13 1.89 34.74
C GLY A 544 18.50 2.28 35.28
N ASN A 545 18.55 3.32 36.13
CA ASN A 545 19.77 3.79 36.78
C ASN A 545 20.40 2.76 37.73
N GLU A 546 19.60 1.89 38.35
CA GLU A 546 20.12 0.78 39.16
C GLU A 546 20.76 -0.32 38.30
N LYS A 547 20.14 -0.68 37.17
CA LYS A 547 20.70 -1.65 36.22
C LYS A 547 21.97 -1.15 35.52
N GLU A 548 22.07 0.15 35.23
CA GLU A 548 23.24 0.75 34.60
C GLU A 548 24.47 0.74 35.53
N LYS A 549 24.25 0.94 36.85
CA LYS A 549 25.30 0.75 37.87
C LYS A 549 25.78 -0.69 37.96
N GLU A 550 24.87 -1.66 37.84
CA GLU A 550 25.23 -3.09 37.87
C GLU A 550 25.98 -3.51 36.59
N LEU A 551 25.58 -2.99 35.43
CA LEU A 551 26.23 -3.24 34.14
C LEU A 551 27.66 -2.68 34.12
N LYS A 552 27.86 -1.46 34.62
CA LYS A 552 29.18 -0.83 34.72
C LYS A 552 30.12 -1.61 35.64
N LYS A 553 29.60 -2.17 36.73
CA LYS A 553 30.35 -3.04 37.65
C LYS A 553 30.81 -4.33 36.96
N ARG A 554 29.97 -4.92 36.11
CA ARG A 554 30.31 -6.11 35.30
C ARG A 554 31.31 -5.79 34.18
N GLU A 555 31.21 -4.61 33.55
CA GLU A 555 32.19 -4.17 32.56
C GLU A 555 33.57 -3.95 33.18
N ASP A 556 33.64 -3.33 34.35
CA ASP A 556 34.90 -3.14 35.09
C ASP A 556 35.53 -4.48 35.50
N GLU A 557 34.73 -5.48 35.85
CA GLU A 557 35.19 -6.84 36.17
C GLU A 557 35.69 -7.58 34.91
N MET A 558 34.95 -7.47 33.80
CA MET A 558 35.35 -8.01 32.49
C MET A 558 36.66 -7.41 31.98
N ASN A 559 36.89 -6.12 32.20
CA ASN A 559 38.13 -5.45 31.81
C ASN A 559 39.31 -5.93 32.65
N ARG A 560 39.13 -6.13 33.97
CA ARG A 560 40.18 -6.72 34.83
C ARG A 560 40.56 -8.13 34.38
N LEU A 561 39.57 -8.98 34.07
CA LEU A 561 39.81 -10.33 33.57
C LEU A 561 40.54 -10.33 32.22
N LYS A 562 40.24 -9.38 31.33
CA LYS A 562 40.97 -9.22 30.07
C LYS A 562 42.44 -8.84 30.28
N GLU A 563 42.73 -7.97 31.25
CA GLU A 563 44.11 -7.60 31.58
C GLU A 563 44.89 -8.78 32.19
N GLU A 564 44.26 -9.58 33.05
CA GLU A 564 44.86 -10.82 33.56
C GLU A 564 45.14 -11.82 32.43
N LEU A 565 44.19 -12.03 31.52
CA LEU A 565 44.37 -12.92 30.37
C LEU A 565 45.51 -12.46 29.45
N ASN A 566 45.68 -11.15 29.25
CA ASN A 566 46.79 -10.63 28.47
C ASN A 566 48.14 -10.86 29.18
N ARG A 567 48.22 -10.63 30.49
CA ARG A 567 49.43 -10.93 31.28
C ARG A 567 49.80 -12.41 31.21
N GLU A 568 48.81 -13.30 31.19
CA GLU A 568 49.05 -14.73 31.08
C GLU A 568 49.51 -15.15 29.67
N LYS A 569 48.94 -14.55 28.61
CA LYS A 569 49.42 -14.73 27.23
C LYS A 569 50.87 -14.29 27.05
N GLU A 570 51.27 -13.17 27.67
CA GLU A 570 52.65 -12.70 27.63
C GLU A 570 53.61 -13.68 28.30
N ARG A 571 53.24 -14.22 29.47
CA ARG A 571 54.03 -15.29 30.13
C ARG A 571 54.18 -16.51 29.24
N LEU A 572 53.09 -16.94 28.61
CA LEU A 572 53.10 -18.13 27.76
C LEU A 572 53.96 -17.93 26.49
N ASN A 573 53.99 -16.70 25.96
CA ASN A 573 54.88 -16.35 24.84
C ASN A 573 56.35 -16.36 25.27
N LEU A 574 56.67 -15.80 26.44
CA LEU A 574 58.03 -15.82 26.98
C LEU A 574 58.52 -17.26 27.21
N GLU A 575 57.63 -18.14 27.67
CA GLU A 575 57.93 -19.56 27.86
C GLU A 575 58.11 -20.31 26.54
N LYS A 576 57.30 -20.01 25.52
CA LYS A 576 57.52 -20.50 24.14
C LYS A 576 58.86 -20.07 23.58
N GLU A 577 59.28 -18.83 23.85
CA GLU A 577 60.56 -18.31 23.38
C GLU A 577 61.74 -18.99 24.08
N LYS A 578 61.66 -19.20 25.40
CA LYS A 578 62.61 -20.03 26.16
C LYS A 578 62.69 -21.45 25.60
N ASN A 579 61.55 -22.08 25.30
CA ASN A 579 61.51 -23.42 24.71
C ASN A 579 62.14 -23.47 23.31
N LYS A 580 61.99 -22.42 22.50
CA LYS A 580 62.71 -22.33 21.21
C LYS A 580 64.22 -22.20 21.38
N MET A 581 64.69 -21.42 22.36
CA MET A 581 66.12 -21.32 22.66
C MET A 581 66.70 -22.66 23.12
N LEU A 582 65.99 -23.36 24.02
CA LEU A 582 66.34 -24.72 24.44
C LEU A 582 66.39 -25.71 23.26
N GLN A 583 65.43 -25.65 22.33
CA GLN A 583 65.46 -26.47 21.12
C GLN A 583 66.65 -26.14 20.21
N ALA A 584 67.01 -24.87 20.06
CA ALA A 584 68.15 -24.45 19.27
C ALA A 584 69.48 -24.92 19.89
N GLU A 585 69.60 -24.90 21.21
CA GLU A 585 70.76 -25.41 21.95
C GLU A 585 70.87 -26.94 21.82
N LEU A 586 69.75 -27.65 21.92
CA LEU A 586 69.67 -29.10 21.64
C LEU A 586 70.08 -29.43 20.20
N PHE A 587 69.74 -28.56 19.23
CA PHE A 587 70.13 -28.73 17.84
C PHE A 587 71.63 -28.49 17.63
N LYS A 588 72.23 -27.54 18.34
CA LYS A 588 73.70 -27.32 18.34
C LYS A 588 74.44 -28.52 18.90
N LEU A 589 74.02 -29.06 20.04
CA LEU A 589 74.64 -30.24 20.63
C LEU A 589 74.56 -31.46 19.69
N LYS A 590 73.41 -31.65 19.01
CA LYS A 590 73.27 -32.70 17.99
C LYS A 590 74.15 -32.46 16.75
N ALA A 591 74.38 -31.21 16.36
CA ALA A 591 75.26 -30.88 15.23
C ALA A 591 76.75 -31.06 15.58
N GLU A 592 77.13 -30.87 16.84
CA GLU A 592 78.48 -31.17 17.34
C GLU A 592 78.72 -32.70 17.39
N ASP A 593 77.73 -33.50 17.80
CA ASP A 593 77.78 -34.96 17.69
C ASP A 593 77.86 -35.43 16.23
N LEU A 594 77.07 -34.84 15.32
CA LEU A 594 77.10 -35.18 13.89
C LEU A 594 78.41 -34.73 13.21
N GLY A 595 79.00 -33.62 13.66
CA GLY A 595 80.31 -33.14 13.20
C GLY A 595 81.44 -34.09 13.60
N ASN A 596 81.36 -34.70 14.78
CA ASN A 596 82.30 -35.74 15.21
C ASN A 596 82.14 -37.04 14.40
N ASP A 597 80.93 -37.41 13.99
CA ASP A 597 80.67 -38.56 13.11
C ASP A 597 81.13 -38.35 11.66
N VAL A 598 81.03 -37.13 11.12
CA VAL A 598 81.51 -36.80 9.75
C VAL A 598 83.04 -36.76 9.68
N ILE A 599 83.73 -36.38 10.76
CA ILE A 599 85.21 -36.47 10.85
C ILE A 599 85.66 -37.95 10.86
N GLN A 600 84.87 -38.86 11.45
CA GLN A 600 85.11 -40.31 11.37
C GLN A 600 84.83 -40.90 9.98
N GLN A 601 83.87 -40.37 9.22
CA GLN A 601 83.61 -40.81 7.84
C GLN A 601 84.63 -40.30 6.81
N LEU A 602 85.22 -39.12 7.01
CA LEU A 602 86.30 -38.61 6.16
C LEU A 602 87.64 -39.35 6.33
N LEU A 603 87.87 -40.00 7.48
CA LEU A 603 89.02 -40.87 7.71
C LEU A 603 88.91 -42.24 7.01
N ASN A 604 87.72 -42.65 6.59
CA ASN A 604 87.45 -43.95 5.95
C ASN A 604 87.27 -43.87 4.42
N GLY A 605 87.50 -42.70 3.80
CA GLY A 605 87.27 -42.45 2.37
C GLY A 605 88.52 -42.52 1.46
N PHE A 606 89.65 -43.03 1.93
CA PHE A 606 90.82 -43.37 1.11
C PHE A 606 90.77 -44.85 0.70
N ALA A 607 89.85 -45.21 -0.20
CA ALA A 607 89.93 -46.39 -1.06
C ALA A 607 88.94 -46.26 -2.23
N ASP A 608 89.51 -45.93 -3.39
CA ASP A 608 89.12 -46.33 -4.76
C ASP A 608 87.79 -45.85 -5.40
N THR A 609 87.97 -44.82 -6.24
CA THR A 609 87.60 -44.69 -7.68
C THR A 609 86.37 -45.43 -8.26
N SER A 610 85.41 -44.68 -8.85
CA SER A 610 85.33 -44.39 -10.31
C SER A 610 83.90 -44.02 -10.83
N THR A 611 83.83 -42.89 -11.54
CA THR A 611 82.98 -42.48 -12.70
C THR A 611 81.43 -42.60 -12.76
N SER A 612 80.82 -41.41 -12.93
CA SER A 612 79.92 -40.97 -14.04
C SER A 612 78.41 -40.67 -13.79
N ASN A 613 78.10 -39.39 -14.06
CA ASN A 613 76.99 -38.81 -14.85
C ASN A 613 75.49 -38.80 -14.43
N GLN A 614 74.99 -37.55 -14.37
CA GLN A 614 73.67 -37.00 -14.82
C GLN A 614 72.41 -37.37 -14.02
N LYS A 615 71.39 -36.53 -13.79
CA LYS A 615 71.00 -35.18 -14.27
C LYS A 615 69.88 -34.62 -13.35
N GLU A 616 69.71 -33.31 -13.38
CA GLU A 616 68.72 -32.48 -12.66
C GLU A 616 67.30 -32.55 -13.25
N ASP A 617 66.28 -32.20 -12.44
CA ASP A 617 65.19 -31.28 -12.83
C ASP A 617 64.41 -30.73 -11.61
N SER A 618 64.07 -29.44 -11.65
CA SER A 618 63.35 -28.64 -10.64
C SER A 618 61.94 -28.20 -11.14
N PRO A 619 60.93 -27.96 -10.27
CA PRO A 619 59.59 -27.58 -10.71
C PRO A 619 59.26 -26.08 -10.61
N THR A 620 58.49 -25.59 -11.60
CA THR A 620 58.05 -24.20 -11.80
C THR A 620 56.58 -23.99 -11.40
N THR A 621 56.26 -22.87 -10.74
CA THR A 621 54.91 -22.39 -10.35
C THR A 621 54.23 -21.56 -11.46
N SER A 622 52.89 -21.68 -11.63
CA SER A 622 52.10 -20.93 -12.64
C SER A 622 51.18 -19.86 -12.00
N TYR A 623 50.98 -18.72 -12.70
CA TYR A 623 50.17 -17.55 -12.29
C TYR A 623 49.09 -17.17 -13.33
N ILE A 624 47.94 -16.64 -12.89
CA ILE A 624 46.79 -16.23 -13.74
C ILE A 624 46.68 -14.67 -13.83
N PRO A 625 46.51 -14.06 -15.02
CA PRO A 625 46.42 -12.60 -15.20
C PRO A 625 44.97 -12.03 -15.12
N ILE A 626 44.82 -10.82 -14.54
CA ILE A 626 43.54 -10.11 -14.33
C ILE A 626 43.25 -9.15 -15.51
N LYS A 627 41.97 -8.96 -15.91
CA LYS A 627 41.53 -8.02 -16.96
C LYS A 627 40.81 -6.78 -16.37
N CYS A 628 40.99 -5.62 -16.98
CA CYS A 628 40.24 -4.40 -16.67
C CYS A 628 38.80 -4.47 -17.21
N LEU A 629 37.78 -4.25 -16.37
CA LEU A 629 36.36 -4.36 -16.76
C LEU A 629 35.85 -3.19 -17.63
N ILE A 630 36.59 -2.09 -17.74
CA ILE A 630 36.18 -0.91 -18.51
C ILE A 630 36.74 -0.93 -19.93
N CYS A 631 38.02 -1.28 -20.10
CA CYS A 631 38.69 -1.27 -21.41
C CYS A 631 39.23 -2.63 -21.85
N THR A 632 38.97 -3.70 -21.08
CA THR A 632 39.32 -5.11 -21.37
C THR A 632 40.81 -5.45 -21.45
N THR A 633 41.70 -4.48 -21.25
CA THR A 633 43.17 -4.66 -21.22
C THR A 633 43.59 -5.63 -20.10
N ARG A 634 44.50 -6.57 -20.41
CA ARG A 634 45.11 -7.49 -19.43
C ARG A 634 46.16 -6.75 -18.59
N ILE A 635 46.06 -6.85 -17.27
CA ILE A 635 46.98 -6.24 -16.31
C ILE A 635 47.85 -7.36 -15.73
N ARG A 636 49.18 -7.22 -15.83
CA ARG A 636 50.14 -8.07 -15.13
C ARG A 636 50.36 -7.48 -13.73
N SER A 637 49.98 -8.22 -12.69
CA SER A 637 50.18 -8.01 -11.23
C SER A 637 50.28 -6.56 -10.70
N PRO A 638 49.40 -6.13 -9.77
CA PRO A 638 49.62 -4.87 -9.06
C PRO A 638 50.76 -5.04 -8.04
N THR A 639 51.91 -4.43 -8.30
CA THR A 639 52.82 -4.06 -7.20
C THR A 639 52.13 -3.01 -6.33
N VAL A 640 52.37 -3.05 -5.01
CA VAL A 640 51.70 -2.28 -3.94
C VAL A 640 51.57 -0.76 -4.18
N ASN A 641 52.27 -0.19 -5.17
CA ASN A 641 52.30 1.24 -5.44
C ASN A 641 51.61 1.71 -6.75
N ASN A 642 50.85 0.88 -7.49
CA ASN A 642 50.14 1.33 -8.71
C ASN A 642 48.64 0.95 -8.73
N ILE A 643 47.81 1.78 -8.11
CA ILE A 643 46.34 1.61 -8.04
C ILE A 643 45.66 2.32 -9.22
N GLY A 644 45.93 1.91 -10.46
CA GLY A 644 45.25 2.45 -11.65
C GLY A 644 45.54 1.69 -12.94
N CYS A 645 44.59 1.69 -13.88
CA CYS A 645 44.79 1.06 -15.19
C CYS A 645 45.76 1.91 -16.06
N PRO A 646 46.84 1.33 -16.63
CA PRO A 646 47.80 2.10 -17.44
C PRO A 646 47.21 2.72 -18.70
N SER A 647 46.20 2.09 -19.30
CA SER A 647 45.58 2.56 -20.55
C SER A 647 44.51 3.62 -20.35
N CYS A 648 43.69 3.54 -19.28
CA CYS A 648 42.58 4.49 -19.07
C CYS A 648 42.74 5.41 -17.84
N LYS A 649 43.84 5.26 -17.09
CA LYS A 649 44.27 6.10 -15.96
C LYS A 649 43.28 6.26 -14.77
N LYS A 650 42.17 5.52 -14.73
CA LYS A 650 41.26 5.51 -13.57
C LYS A 650 41.79 4.64 -12.42
N ARG A 651 41.63 5.13 -11.18
CA ARG A 651 41.97 4.42 -9.93
C ARG A 651 40.84 3.48 -9.49
N PHE A 652 41.19 2.32 -8.93
CA PHE A 652 40.21 1.37 -8.37
C PHE A 652 39.96 1.71 -6.89
N HIS A 653 38.70 1.94 -6.48
CA HIS A 653 38.35 2.14 -5.07
C HIS A 653 38.22 0.78 -4.35
N ALA A 654 38.91 0.64 -3.23
CA ALA A 654 38.84 -0.53 -2.35
C ALA A 654 37.56 -0.47 -1.50
N ASN A 655 36.50 -1.17 -1.94
CA ASN A 655 35.45 -1.79 -1.11
C ASN A 655 34.38 -2.45 -2.00
N VAL A 656 34.80 -3.42 -2.82
CA VAL A 656 33.90 -4.47 -3.30
C VAL A 656 34.42 -5.78 -2.75
N THR A 657 33.65 -6.31 -1.82
CA THR A 657 33.87 -7.53 -1.07
C THR A 657 34.04 -8.71 -2.02
N ILE A 658 35.19 -9.38 -1.92
CA ILE A 658 35.42 -10.72 -2.45
C ILE A 658 34.47 -11.65 -1.71
N SER A 659 33.40 -12.08 -2.39
CA SER A 659 32.58 -13.20 -1.96
C SER A 659 32.61 -14.26 -3.06
N GLY A 660 32.96 -15.48 -2.66
CA GLY A 660 32.89 -16.68 -3.48
C GLY A 660 34.23 -17.14 -4.06
N ILE A 661 34.95 -17.97 -3.29
CA ILE A 661 35.28 -19.36 -3.67
C ILE A 661 35.66 -20.06 -2.36
N ASN A 662 34.72 -20.82 -1.81
CA ASN A 662 34.99 -21.99 -0.98
C ASN A 662 34.15 -23.12 -1.58
N ARG A 663 34.76 -23.89 -2.48
CA ARG A 663 34.37 -25.26 -2.84
C ARG A 663 35.63 -25.93 -3.38
N PHE A 664 36.24 -26.81 -2.59
CA PHE A 664 36.68 -28.16 -2.98
C PHE A 664 37.27 -28.86 -1.75
N SER A 665 36.45 -29.70 -1.13
CA SER A 665 36.77 -31.08 -0.76
C SER A 665 35.55 -31.91 -1.11
#